data_AF-A0A2P6VDM8-F1
#
_entry.id   AF-A0A2P6VDM8-F1
#
_cell.length_a   1.000
_cell.length_b   1.000
_cell.length_c   1.000
_cell.angle_alpha   90.00
_cell.angle_beta   90.00
_cell.angle_gamma   90.00
#
_symmetry.space_group_name_H-M   'P 1'
#
loop_
_entity.id
_entity.type
_entity.pdbx_description
1 polymer ?
#
loop_
_entity_poly.entity_id
_entity_poly.type
_entity_poly.pdbx_seq_one_letter_code
_entity_poly.pdbx_strand_id
1 'polypeptide(L)'
;MAARRSRAALWVTAGALLALLSGVAAADPAGGPLGVLELTSTSFTPEMEKLGDRWVLMEFYAHWCPHCRQFAPEYEKVAAYFALRGEAEPVVMVARIDCANYNDVCNKFDVRGFPTMKFGLASDMAAAALPKLEAVQPASRHADSVVAFLAKHLNANFEWAEPDAGSGNGIGDGGSASASASAAHKSVSSRKAGTGLVAGQGGAGGALAQQQQQQQQQQQQLTRGGGGMHPPAQHRVDLEDVEGATLQSWRYLTASPQLLKGPEARQALKDWVDLLAEGHPVDRCRHGAEKLQEALDELWPDDADEPEAGLADLSVCPNSQFTDWHSCRGTRPDSRGYTCGLWQLFHVLASRLPDTENAGAVWLAAVKGFVMNFFQCTACAKHFVRHASSEEAAAVRLRRDAVLWMWRTHNIVNRRLAAEDKAGPSKADPASPHEQFPPAELCPGCRKADGQGPAKDEAVPWDEEEIYAFLLDYYSGEPPAAAGDAVGGNASNSGGGSRQAGWGDAALLDGGGGSSQAPEAPTEGSSAAAAAAAAAAAAAGHAGSPEGAPGSDATTADSSLVERASGSAVKVFSEITEPNYSLPWQREASASATASGVMALGPCGSPPSLSLSAPAPAAVQLKRRWDDRRFAAQVVSVGRDCDVALLTVDDPLFWEGAVFATFGELPYPRDPVSVVGYPIGGETISVSAGIVSRLEVTPYSFGGRELLALQIDASINPGNSGGPVLNERGECVGIAFQAIDSAQAENVGYVVPVDILFHFLDDTLTNGEPSMDAFTGFPSLGVQWQRMESEVMRRAYGVQEGDGGVLVRRVFPVGSSAGQLLQDDVLQRFEGVEIAPDGTVPFRTDERMAMSYLVSQLFVGDVATVDVLRDGEPLQLNITLEAPDRLVPFHLNGQDPSYLVAGGLLFDVLSVPYLFSEYGEEFPKEAPVRLLDLFLHGQKNSSDEQVVVLNRVLASSATTGYEQFSDIAPRNTRLLSFNGQPVRSLAQLAQAMVESQEELLRLGVDYDVRGVEVLILDAAAMPNATRQVMQAHSISRAVSPDLLESLGMAATDGP
;
A
#
# COMPACT_ATOMS: atom_id res chain seq x y z
N MET A 1 40.15 -37.76 51.67
CA MET A 1 39.50 -39.05 52.03
C MET A 1 38.02 -38.92 51.65
N ALA A 2 37.31 -39.86 51.02
CA ALA A 2 37.63 -41.14 50.37
C ALA A 2 36.66 -41.25 49.17
N ALA A 3 37.08 -41.62 47.95
CA ALA A 3 37.07 -42.99 47.42
C ALA A 3 35.71 -43.72 47.60
N ARG A 4 35.12 -44.42 46.61
CA ARG A 4 35.51 -44.84 45.24
C ARG A 4 34.24 -45.40 44.53
N ARG A 5 34.08 -45.31 43.19
CA ARG A 5 34.32 -46.38 42.16
C ARG A 5 33.74 -47.76 42.49
N SER A 6 33.16 -48.59 41.59
CA SER A 6 33.00 -48.66 40.12
C SER A 6 31.87 -49.71 39.82
N ARG A 7 31.40 -50.07 38.62
CA ARG A 7 32.01 -50.51 37.32
C ARG A 7 30.91 -50.40 36.23
N ALA A 8 31.09 -50.06 34.94
CA ALA A 8 32.19 -50.18 33.96
C ALA A 8 32.27 -51.51 33.18
N ALA A 9 32.42 -51.38 31.83
CA ALA A 9 32.86 -52.33 30.76
C ALA A 9 31.76 -52.65 29.70
N LEU A 10 31.98 -52.74 28.37
CA LEU A 10 33.16 -52.64 27.46
C LEU A 10 32.77 -51.75 26.22
N TRP A 11 33.61 -50.89 25.61
CA TRP A 11 34.75 -51.13 24.68
C TRP A 11 34.36 -51.95 23.42
N VAL A 12 34.67 -51.62 22.15
CA VAL A 12 35.85 -51.00 21.46
C VAL A 12 35.31 -50.19 20.23
N THR A 13 35.87 -49.10 19.66
CA THR A 13 37.14 -48.91 18.88
C THR A 13 37.45 -47.42 18.60
N ALA A 14 38.63 -47.14 17.98
CA ALA A 14 39.10 -46.01 17.15
C ALA A 14 38.29 -44.68 17.01
N GLY A 15 38.91 -43.49 16.98
CA GLY A 15 40.33 -43.14 17.16
C GLY A 15 41.14 -42.88 15.89
N ALA A 16 40.78 -41.86 15.08
CA ALA A 16 41.66 -40.94 14.34
C ALA A 16 40.88 -40.09 13.33
N LEU A 17 40.66 -38.79 13.62
CA LEU A 17 40.90 -37.67 12.69
C LEU A 17 40.71 -36.33 13.42
N LEU A 18 41.80 -35.85 14.04
CA LEU A 18 42.00 -34.41 14.19
C LEU A 18 42.50 -33.93 12.81
N ALA A 19 42.03 -32.76 12.35
CA ALA A 19 42.22 -32.20 11.00
C ALA A 19 41.32 -32.78 9.88
N LEU A 20 40.06 -32.32 9.82
CA LEU A 20 39.30 -32.07 8.58
C LEU A 20 38.01 -31.22 8.81
N LEU A 21 38.14 -30.12 9.58
CA LEU A 21 37.10 -29.07 9.68
C LEU A 21 37.66 -27.67 9.33
N SER A 22 38.76 -27.64 8.58
CA SER A 22 39.21 -26.47 7.83
C SER A 22 38.62 -26.56 6.42
N GLY A 23 37.38 -26.09 6.25
CA GLY A 23 36.66 -26.33 4.99
C GLY A 23 35.19 -25.91 4.95
N VAL A 24 34.80 -24.88 5.69
CA VAL A 24 33.62 -24.09 5.27
C VAL A 24 34.15 -23.11 4.23
N ALA A 25 33.78 -23.32 2.97
CA ALA A 25 34.09 -22.36 1.92
C ALA A 25 33.44 -21.00 2.26
N ALA A 26 34.14 -19.91 1.96
CA ALA A 26 33.54 -18.59 2.07
C ALA A 26 32.34 -18.52 1.11
N ALA A 27 31.22 -18.00 1.59
CA ALA A 27 30.13 -17.59 0.71
C ALA A 27 30.60 -16.37 -0.10
N ASP A 28 30.52 -16.46 -1.43
CA ASP A 28 30.84 -15.35 -2.34
C ASP A 28 29.82 -14.20 -2.14
N PRO A 29 30.25 -12.92 -2.27
CA PRO A 29 29.39 -11.77 -1.98
C PRO A 29 28.49 -11.41 -3.17
N ALA A 30 27.38 -12.13 -3.33
CA ALA A 30 26.29 -11.80 -4.25
C ALA A 30 24.94 -11.90 -3.51
N GLY A 31 24.67 -10.90 -2.67
CA GLY A 31 23.51 -10.86 -1.77
C GLY A 31 22.18 -10.54 -2.46
N GLY A 32 21.73 -11.43 -3.36
CA GLY A 32 20.33 -11.49 -3.78
C GLY A 32 19.45 -12.19 -2.74
N PRO A 33 18.10 -12.19 -2.92
CA PRO A 33 17.20 -13.04 -2.15
C PRO A 33 17.60 -14.52 -2.28
N LEU A 34 17.32 -15.30 -1.23
CA LEU A 34 18.00 -16.56 -0.92
C LEU A 34 17.97 -17.58 -2.06
N GLY A 35 19.08 -17.68 -2.81
CA GLY A 35 19.28 -18.62 -3.92
C GLY A 35 19.24 -18.01 -5.33
N VAL A 36 18.85 -16.75 -5.51
CA VAL A 36 18.84 -16.08 -6.83
C VAL A 36 20.19 -15.38 -7.10
N LEU A 37 20.80 -15.67 -8.25
CA LEU A 37 21.99 -14.97 -8.74
C LEU A 37 21.62 -13.69 -9.49
N GLU A 38 21.90 -12.53 -8.88
CA GLU A 38 21.62 -11.22 -9.46
C GLU A 38 22.72 -10.79 -10.44
N LEU A 39 22.34 -10.41 -11.67
CA LEU A 39 23.27 -10.09 -12.74
C LEU A 39 23.10 -8.67 -13.28
N THR A 40 24.23 -8.10 -13.71
CA THR A 40 24.36 -6.77 -14.33
C THR A 40 25.05 -6.90 -15.68
N SER A 41 25.12 -5.82 -16.48
CA SER A 41 25.86 -5.81 -17.75
C SER A 41 27.34 -6.22 -17.62
N THR A 42 27.97 -6.01 -16.46
CA THR A 42 29.38 -6.35 -16.21
C THR A 42 29.57 -7.73 -15.60
N SER A 43 28.64 -8.22 -14.77
CA SER A 43 28.75 -9.56 -14.14
C SER A 43 28.19 -10.70 -14.99
N PHE A 44 27.29 -10.43 -15.96
CA PHE A 44 26.62 -11.46 -16.75
C PHE A 44 27.58 -12.48 -17.41
N THR A 45 28.50 -12.02 -18.26
CA THR A 45 29.38 -12.94 -19.00
C THR A 45 30.37 -13.68 -18.09
N PRO A 46 31.11 -13.01 -17.17
CA PRO A 46 32.01 -13.70 -16.24
C PRO A 46 31.33 -14.78 -15.39
N GLU A 47 30.13 -14.53 -14.87
CA GLU A 47 29.40 -15.53 -14.09
C GLU A 47 28.90 -16.69 -14.97
N MET A 48 28.37 -16.43 -16.17
CA MET A 48 27.99 -17.54 -17.07
C MET A 48 29.20 -18.41 -17.49
N GLU A 49 30.38 -17.82 -17.67
CA GLU A 49 31.63 -18.57 -17.92
C GLU A 49 32.10 -19.38 -16.69
N LYS A 50 31.99 -18.83 -15.47
CA LYS A 50 32.24 -19.51 -14.19
C LYS A 50 31.25 -20.66 -13.92
N LEU A 51 30.04 -20.56 -14.46
CA LEU A 51 29.03 -21.63 -14.37
C LEU A 51 29.27 -22.79 -15.36
N GLY A 52 29.93 -22.54 -16.51
CA GLY A 52 30.34 -23.59 -17.44
C GLY A 52 29.18 -24.32 -18.12
N ASP A 53 29.16 -25.65 -18.08
CA ASP A 53 28.07 -26.47 -18.63
C ASP A 53 26.97 -26.79 -17.58
N ARG A 54 26.79 -25.92 -16.58
CA ARG A 54 25.64 -25.98 -15.66
C ARG A 54 24.38 -25.42 -16.32
N TRP A 55 23.23 -25.93 -15.90
CA TRP A 55 21.92 -25.42 -16.34
C TRP A 55 21.57 -24.12 -15.63
N VAL A 56 21.04 -23.15 -16.37
CA VAL A 56 20.65 -21.83 -15.87
C VAL A 56 19.21 -21.54 -16.27
N LEU A 57 18.36 -21.25 -15.28
CA LEU A 57 17.11 -20.54 -15.47
C LEU A 57 17.39 -19.04 -15.33
N MET A 58 17.15 -18.28 -16.40
CA MET A 58 17.40 -16.84 -16.46
C MET A 58 16.09 -16.06 -16.60
N GLU A 59 15.79 -15.17 -15.65
CA GLU A 59 14.73 -14.17 -15.79
C GLU A 59 15.26 -12.84 -16.32
N PHE A 60 14.67 -12.38 -17.42
CA PHE A 60 14.81 -11.04 -17.96
C PHE A 60 13.60 -10.22 -17.49
N TYR A 61 13.82 -9.31 -16.54
CA TYR A 61 12.77 -8.54 -15.87
C TYR A 61 12.95 -7.02 -16.07
N ALA A 62 12.02 -6.23 -15.55
CA ALA A 62 12.17 -4.79 -15.40
C ALA A 62 11.63 -4.38 -14.03
N HIS A 63 12.39 -3.65 -13.21
CA HIS A 63 12.00 -3.32 -11.83
C HIS A 63 10.63 -2.61 -11.71
N TRP A 64 10.26 -1.79 -12.71
CA TRP A 64 8.97 -1.11 -12.75
C TRP A 64 7.80 -1.99 -13.26
N CYS A 65 8.08 -3.15 -13.86
CA CYS A 65 7.06 -3.99 -14.49
C CYS A 65 6.18 -4.70 -13.43
N PRO A 66 4.85 -4.52 -13.46
CA PRO A 66 3.95 -5.18 -12.50
C PRO A 66 4.01 -6.71 -12.55
N HIS A 67 4.11 -7.30 -13.75
CA HIS A 67 4.21 -8.77 -13.89
C HIS A 67 5.52 -9.32 -13.32
N CYS A 68 6.62 -8.57 -13.39
CA CYS A 68 7.89 -8.95 -12.76
C CYS A 68 7.78 -8.87 -11.24
N ARG A 69 7.25 -7.76 -10.70
CA ARG A 69 7.05 -7.61 -9.25
C ARG A 69 6.09 -8.65 -8.66
N GLN A 70 5.08 -9.06 -9.42
CA GLN A 70 4.16 -10.14 -9.02
C GLN A 70 4.80 -11.54 -9.12
N PHE A 71 5.71 -11.77 -10.08
CA PHE A 71 6.37 -13.06 -10.27
C PHE A 71 7.59 -13.25 -9.37
N ALA A 72 8.28 -12.17 -8.97
CA ALA A 72 9.47 -12.20 -8.11
C ALA A 72 9.38 -13.15 -6.89
N PRO A 73 8.33 -13.12 -6.03
CA PRO A 73 8.24 -14.04 -4.89
C PRO A 73 8.15 -15.51 -5.31
N GLU A 74 7.48 -15.84 -6.42
CA GLU A 74 7.41 -17.21 -6.94
C GLU A 74 8.74 -17.62 -7.60
N TYR A 75 9.44 -16.69 -8.26
CA TYR A 75 10.76 -16.94 -8.83
C TYR A 75 11.82 -17.18 -7.73
N GLU A 76 11.73 -16.46 -6.62
CA GLU A 76 12.57 -16.64 -5.43
C GLU A 76 12.29 -18.00 -4.74
N LYS A 77 11.04 -18.46 -4.68
CA LYS A 77 10.71 -19.83 -4.26
C LYS A 77 11.37 -20.90 -5.13
N VAL A 78 11.41 -20.73 -6.46
CA VAL A 78 12.13 -21.66 -7.38
C VAL A 78 13.62 -21.70 -7.06
N ALA A 79 14.22 -20.55 -6.78
CA ALA A 79 15.63 -20.43 -6.45
C ALA A 79 15.98 -21.10 -5.11
N ALA A 80 15.20 -20.83 -4.06
CA ALA A 80 15.32 -21.48 -2.76
C ALA A 80 15.19 -23.01 -2.88
N TYR A 81 14.24 -23.49 -3.69
CA TYR A 81 14.03 -24.92 -3.92
C TYR A 81 15.25 -25.63 -4.53
N PHE A 82 15.92 -25.04 -5.51
CA PHE A 82 17.15 -25.62 -6.07
C PHE A 82 18.35 -25.47 -5.13
N ALA A 83 18.43 -24.38 -4.36
CA ALA A 83 19.49 -24.14 -3.38
C ALA A 83 19.43 -25.09 -2.15
N LEU A 84 18.24 -25.47 -1.70
CA LEU A 84 18.03 -26.23 -0.46
C LEU A 84 18.18 -27.76 -0.62
N ARG A 85 18.39 -28.29 -1.83
CA ARG A 85 18.43 -29.75 -2.11
C ARG A 85 19.70 -30.49 -1.61
N GLY A 86 20.58 -29.83 -0.85
CA GLY A 86 21.63 -30.48 -0.06
C GLY A 86 22.82 -31.03 -0.85
N GLU A 87 22.89 -30.77 -2.16
CA GLU A 87 24.10 -30.99 -2.97
C GLU A 87 25.05 -29.78 -2.82
N ALA A 88 26.36 -30.00 -3.00
CA ALA A 88 27.37 -28.95 -2.81
C ALA A 88 27.30 -27.82 -3.87
N GLU A 89 26.60 -28.07 -4.98
CA GLU A 89 26.20 -27.08 -5.98
C GLU A 89 24.79 -27.46 -6.49
N PRO A 90 23.91 -26.50 -6.84
CA PRO A 90 22.57 -26.81 -7.30
C PRO A 90 22.56 -27.27 -8.77
N VAL A 91 21.69 -28.25 -9.09
CA VAL A 91 21.53 -28.84 -10.43
C VAL A 91 21.07 -27.81 -11.48
N VAL A 92 20.32 -26.79 -11.05
CA VAL A 92 19.91 -25.63 -11.85
C VAL A 92 20.27 -24.37 -11.07
N MET A 93 21.05 -23.49 -11.68
CA MET A 93 21.27 -22.13 -11.18
C MET A 93 20.07 -21.26 -11.58
N VAL A 94 19.54 -20.48 -10.64
CA VAL A 94 18.46 -19.51 -10.90
C VAL A 94 19.07 -18.10 -10.85
N ALA A 95 18.85 -17.31 -11.89
CA ALA A 95 19.50 -16.01 -12.07
C ALA A 95 18.57 -14.99 -12.72
N ARG A 96 18.71 -13.71 -12.42
CA ARG A 96 17.91 -12.65 -13.06
C ARG A 96 18.70 -11.40 -13.39
N ILE A 97 18.23 -10.66 -14.40
CA ILE A 97 18.82 -9.40 -14.86
C ILE A 97 17.74 -8.36 -15.19
N ASP A 98 17.93 -7.16 -14.64
CA ASP A 98 17.02 -6.03 -14.84
C ASP A 98 17.28 -5.33 -16.18
N CYS A 99 16.45 -5.64 -17.17
CA CYS A 99 16.53 -5.07 -18.52
C CYS A 99 16.14 -3.59 -18.61
N ALA A 100 15.54 -3.01 -17.57
CA ALA A 100 15.34 -1.56 -17.52
C ALA A 100 16.67 -0.81 -17.32
N ASN A 101 17.58 -1.40 -16.55
CA ASN A 101 18.91 -0.84 -16.26
C ASN A 101 20.02 -1.43 -17.17
N TYR A 102 19.88 -2.67 -17.62
CA TYR A 102 20.92 -3.46 -18.34
C TYR A 102 20.47 -3.93 -19.73
N ASN A 103 19.86 -3.01 -20.49
CA ASN A 103 19.24 -3.28 -21.79
C ASN A 103 20.22 -3.84 -22.85
N ASP A 104 21.53 -3.54 -22.75
CA ASP A 104 22.54 -4.04 -23.70
C ASP A 104 22.73 -5.57 -23.64
N VAL A 105 22.49 -6.19 -22.48
CA VAL A 105 22.45 -7.66 -22.35
C VAL A 105 21.13 -8.17 -22.92
N CYS A 106 20.00 -7.64 -22.48
CA CYS A 106 18.68 -8.18 -22.83
C CYS A 106 18.36 -8.13 -24.33
N ASN A 107 18.86 -7.13 -25.06
CA ASN A 107 18.74 -7.08 -26.52
C ASN A 107 19.40 -8.28 -27.23
N LYS A 108 20.49 -8.85 -26.68
CA LYS A 108 21.15 -10.04 -27.22
C LYS A 108 20.27 -11.29 -27.12
N PHE A 109 19.25 -11.27 -26.26
CA PHE A 109 18.35 -12.38 -25.97
C PHE A 109 16.97 -12.27 -26.62
N ASP A 110 16.75 -11.29 -27.51
CA ASP A 110 15.46 -11.03 -28.18
C ASP A 110 14.29 -10.94 -27.18
N VAL A 111 14.51 -10.23 -26.08
CA VAL A 111 13.50 -10.00 -25.03
C VAL A 111 12.53 -8.92 -25.50
N ARG A 112 11.27 -9.30 -25.70
CA ARG A 112 10.20 -8.41 -26.23
C ARG A 112 9.12 -8.03 -25.21
N GLY A 113 9.28 -8.45 -23.96
CA GLY A 113 8.35 -8.23 -22.86
C GLY A 113 8.86 -8.88 -21.57
N PHE A 114 8.26 -8.53 -20.44
CA PHE A 114 8.73 -8.94 -19.12
C PHE A 114 7.58 -9.52 -18.27
N PRO A 115 7.82 -10.54 -17.42
CA PRO A 115 9.06 -11.30 -17.28
C PRO A 115 9.24 -12.36 -18.38
N THR A 116 10.37 -12.30 -19.09
CA THR A 116 10.77 -13.36 -20.02
C THR A 116 11.73 -14.31 -19.32
N MET A 117 11.44 -15.61 -19.32
CA MET A 117 12.37 -16.63 -18.81
C MET A 117 13.00 -17.41 -19.96
N LYS A 118 14.29 -17.73 -19.84
CA LYS A 118 14.99 -18.67 -20.72
C LYS A 118 15.72 -19.74 -19.91
N PHE A 119 15.89 -20.93 -20.50
CA PHE A 119 16.59 -22.05 -19.90
C PHE A 119 17.60 -22.64 -20.87
N GLY A 120 18.76 -23.05 -20.37
CA GLY A 120 19.86 -23.59 -21.18
C GLY A 120 21.15 -23.76 -20.38
N LEU A 121 22.22 -24.19 -21.04
CA LEU A 121 23.56 -24.25 -20.45
C LEU A 121 24.13 -22.84 -20.27
N ALA A 122 24.89 -22.59 -19.20
CA ALA A 122 25.53 -21.29 -18.98
C ALA A 122 26.51 -20.92 -20.11
N SER A 123 27.21 -21.90 -20.68
CA SER A 123 28.04 -21.74 -21.87
C SER A 123 27.27 -21.25 -23.12
N ASP A 124 26.00 -21.64 -23.27
CA ASP A 124 25.12 -21.15 -24.33
C ASP A 124 24.44 -19.80 -23.98
N MET A 125 24.24 -19.50 -22.70
CA MET A 125 23.84 -18.17 -22.21
C MET A 125 24.97 -17.15 -22.45
N ALA A 126 26.21 -17.46 -22.09
CA ALA A 126 27.38 -16.60 -22.32
C ALA A 126 27.55 -16.25 -23.81
N ALA A 127 27.31 -17.21 -24.70
CA ALA A 127 27.35 -17.03 -26.15
C ALA A 127 26.10 -16.38 -26.76
N ALA A 128 25.07 -16.08 -25.96
CA ALA A 128 23.73 -15.66 -26.41
C ALA A 128 23.17 -16.55 -27.55
N ALA A 129 23.38 -17.86 -27.45
CA ALA A 129 23.11 -18.83 -28.51
C ALA A 129 21.61 -19.17 -28.62
N LEU A 130 20.78 -18.18 -28.93
CA LEU A 130 19.30 -18.24 -28.93
C LEU A 130 18.66 -19.52 -29.49
N PRO A 131 19.11 -20.13 -30.60
CA PRO A 131 18.53 -21.38 -31.11
C PRO A 131 18.70 -22.61 -30.20
N LYS A 132 19.56 -22.52 -29.16
CA LYS A 132 19.78 -23.55 -28.15
C LYS A 132 19.16 -23.22 -26.78
N LEU A 133 18.71 -21.98 -26.59
CA LEU A 133 18.08 -21.53 -25.35
C LEU A 133 16.57 -21.71 -25.47
N GLU A 134 15.98 -22.50 -24.56
CA GLU A 134 14.54 -22.70 -24.55
C GLU A 134 13.84 -21.48 -23.93
N ALA A 135 12.71 -21.07 -24.51
CA ALA A 135 11.81 -20.12 -23.87
C ALA A 135 10.96 -20.87 -22.84
N VAL A 136 11.07 -20.49 -21.57
CA VAL A 136 10.40 -21.19 -20.46
C VAL A 136 8.94 -20.75 -20.40
N GLN A 137 8.04 -21.67 -20.71
CA GLN A 137 6.59 -21.47 -20.79
C GLN A 137 5.90 -22.49 -19.87
N PRO A 138 5.94 -22.27 -18.54
CA PRO A 138 5.24 -23.09 -17.55
C PRO A 138 3.72 -22.89 -17.67
N ALA A 139 2.94 -23.79 -17.08
CA ALA A 139 1.47 -23.70 -17.12
C ALA A 139 0.93 -22.51 -16.31
N SER A 140 1.63 -22.13 -15.23
CA SER A 140 1.37 -20.93 -14.44
C SER A 140 2.69 -20.24 -14.10
N ARG A 141 2.62 -19.03 -13.50
CA ARG A 141 3.79 -18.34 -12.94
C ARG A 141 4.03 -18.67 -11.47
N HIS A 142 3.51 -19.80 -11.00
CA HIS A 142 3.83 -20.33 -9.67
C HIS A 142 5.09 -21.23 -9.72
N ALA A 143 5.78 -21.29 -8.59
CA ALA A 143 7.10 -21.92 -8.48
C ALA A 143 7.06 -23.43 -8.79
N ASP A 144 6.00 -24.11 -8.38
CA ASP A 144 5.70 -25.51 -8.69
C ASP A 144 5.66 -25.77 -10.21
N SER A 145 5.01 -24.88 -10.96
CA SER A 145 4.84 -24.99 -12.42
C SER A 145 6.15 -24.73 -13.17
N VAL A 146 6.96 -23.80 -12.68
CA VAL A 146 8.32 -23.55 -13.19
C VAL A 146 9.21 -24.77 -12.93
N VAL A 147 9.19 -25.33 -11.72
CA VAL A 147 9.95 -26.54 -11.39
C VAL A 147 9.47 -27.75 -12.18
N ALA A 148 8.17 -27.93 -12.37
CA ALA A 148 7.61 -29.01 -13.18
C ALA A 148 8.00 -28.90 -14.67
N PHE A 149 8.07 -27.68 -15.22
CA PHE A 149 8.60 -27.43 -16.57
C PHE A 149 10.07 -27.89 -16.67
N LEU A 150 10.91 -27.48 -15.72
CA LEU A 150 12.33 -27.86 -15.67
C LEU A 150 12.53 -29.36 -15.45
N ALA A 151 11.75 -29.99 -14.58
CA ALA A 151 11.75 -31.43 -14.33
C ALA A 151 11.54 -32.22 -15.64
N LYS A 152 10.50 -31.83 -16.39
CA LYS A 152 10.17 -32.41 -17.68
C LYS A 152 11.28 -32.20 -18.71
N HIS A 153 11.88 -31.02 -18.79
CA HIS A 153 12.93 -30.73 -19.77
C HIS A 153 14.25 -31.47 -19.45
N LEU A 154 14.63 -31.54 -18.17
CA LEU A 154 15.82 -32.26 -17.71
C LEU A 154 15.61 -33.79 -17.63
N ASN A 155 14.39 -34.28 -17.88
CA ASN A 155 14.01 -35.68 -17.67
C ASN A 155 14.38 -36.17 -16.25
N ALA A 156 14.07 -35.33 -15.26
CA ALA A 156 14.37 -35.51 -13.84
C ALA A 156 13.08 -35.45 -13.00
N ASN A 157 13.04 -36.17 -11.88
CA ASN A 157 11.92 -36.08 -10.94
C ASN A 157 12.25 -35.04 -9.85
N PHE A 158 11.71 -33.84 -10.00
CA PHE A 158 11.74 -32.79 -9.00
C PHE A 158 10.42 -32.81 -8.21
N GLU A 159 10.40 -33.52 -7.09
CA GLU A 159 9.31 -33.44 -6.11
C GLU A 159 9.29 -32.05 -5.47
N TRP A 160 8.30 -31.24 -5.86
CA TRP A 160 8.02 -29.94 -5.26
C TRP A 160 7.35 -30.13 -3.89
N ALA A 161 7.89 -29.46 -2.88
CA ALA A 161 7.26 -29.22 -1.60
C ALA A 161 7.43 -27.73 -1.30
N GLU A 162 6.42 -27.07 -0.74
CA GLU A 162 6.57 -25.70 -0.26
C GLU A 162 7.68 -25.66 0.81
N PRO A 163 8.63 -24.71 0.74
CA PRO A 163 9.65 -24.56 1.77
C PRO A 163 9.00 -24.04 3.07
N ASP A 164 8.84 -24.93 4.05
CA ASP A 164 8.14 -24.65 5.32
C ASP A 164 8.61 -23.36 6.01
N ALA A 165 7.65 -22.46 6.27
CA ALA A 165 7.80 -21.34 7.18
C ALA A 165 7.75 -21.80 8.65
N GLY A 166 8.72 -22.63 9.04
CA GLY A 166 9.11 -22.88 10.44
C GLY A 166 8.15 -23.70 11.31
N SER A 167 8.31 -25.02 11.33
CA SER A 167 7.90 -25.88 12.45
C SER A 167 8.84 -27.08 12.60
N GLY A 168 9.01 -27.59 13.82
CA GLY A 168 10.08 -28.56 14.16
C GLY A 168 9.62 -30.00 14.36
N ASN A 169 10.51 -30.94 14.04
CA ASN A 169 10.58 -32.36 14.47
C ASN A 169 9.29 -33.22 14.42
N GLY A 170 9.20 -34.10 13.40
CA GLY A 170 8.34 -35.29 13.42
C GLY A 170 8.81 -36.35 12.42
N ILE A 171 9.04 -37.60 12.87
CA ILE A 171 9.57 -38.72 12.06
C ILE A 171 8.45 -39.72 11.76
N GLY A 172 8.37 -40.25 10.51
CA GLY A 172 7.83 -41.60 10.26
C GLY A 172 7.19 -41.87 8.88
N ASP A 173 7.86 -42.72 8.09
CA ASP A 173 7.38 -43.76 7.12
C ASP A 173 5.98 -43.66 6.44
N GLY A 174 5.76 -43.98 5.15
CA GLY A 174 6.64 -44.42 4.06
C GLY A 174 5.98 -45.44 3.08
N GLY A 175 6.32 -45.42 1.78
CA GLY A 175 6.30 -46.64 0.91
C GLY A 175 5.56 -46.66 -0.45
N SER A 176 6.27 -47.17 -1.49
CA SER A 176 5.79 -47.87 -2.73
C SER A 176 5.12 -47.04 -3.86
N ALA A 177 5.79 -46.70 -4.97
CA ALA A 177 6.07 -47.51 -6.21
C ALA A 177 4.82 -47.77 -7.12
N SER A 178 4.85 -47.81 -8.47
CA SER A 178 5.91 -48.12 -9.46
C SER A 178 5.58 -47.70 -10.93
N ALA A 179 6.60 -47.56 -11.80
CA ALA A 179 6.77 -47.95 -13.24
C ALA A 179 5.53 -48.26 -14.17
N SER A 180 5.52 -48.12 -15.52
CA SER A 180 6.57 -48.01 -16.57
C SER A 180 6.03 -47.80 -18.01
N ALA A 181 6.80 -47.07 -18.85
CA ALA A 181 7.21 -47.33 -20.26
C ALA A 181 6.25 -47.55 -21.48
N SER A 182 6.70 -46.96 -22.62
CA SER A 182 6.76 -47.52 -24.01
C SER A 182 5.72 -47.20 -25.12
N ALA A 183 6.17 -46.33 -26.06
CA ALA A 183 6.46 -46.63 -27.49
C ALA A 183 5.35 -46.88 -28.57
N ALA A 184 5.25 -45.88 -29.47
CA ALA A 184 5.55 -45.96 -30.93
C ALA A 184 4.55 -46.50 -32.01
N HIS A 185 4.13 -45.53 -32.87
CA HIS A 185 4.25 -45.49 -34.35
C HIS A 185 3.20 -46.11 -35.34
N LYS A 186 3.14 -45.43 -36.52
CA LYS A 186 2.62 -45.78 -37.89
C LYS A 186 1.13 -45.47 -38.18
N SER A 187 0.71 -44.98 -39.36
CA SER A 187 1.38 -44.80 -40.68
C SER A 187 0.69 -43.82 -41.68
N VAL A 188 1.50 -43.08 -42.50
CA VAL A 188 1.51 -43.04 -44.01
C VAL A 188 0.29 -42.43 -44.75
N SER A 189 0.38 -41.21 -45.36
CA SER A 189 0.80 -40.91 -46.77
C SER A 189 -0.42 -40.68 -47.74
N SER A 190 -0.44 -39.92 -48.85
CA SER A 190 0.51 -39.11 -49.65
C SER A 190 -0.26 -38.14 -50.59
N ARG A 191 0.39 -37.04 -51.06
CA ARG A 191 0.86 -36.84 -52.47
C ARG A 191 1.34 -35.41 -52.75
N LYS A 192 2.36 -35.29 -53.62
CA LYS A 192 2.99 -34.05 -54.10
C LYS A 192 2.54 -33.71 -55.53
N ALA A 193 2.52 -32.42 -55.85
CA ALA A 193 3.23 -31.72 -56.96
C ALA A 193 2.53 -30.35 -57.15
N GLY A 194 3.19 -29.19 -57.16
CA GLY A 194 4.28 -28.76 -58.06
C GLY A 194 3.64 -28.10 -59.29
N THR A 195 4.02 -26.93 -59.83
CA THR A 195 5.19 -26.02 -59.77
C THR A 195 4.71 -24.67 -60.37
N GLY A 196 5.24 -23.46 -60.18
CA GLY A 196 6.45 -22.89 -59.56
C GLY A 196 6.68 -21.48 -60.17
N LEU A 197 7.51 -20.63 -59.51
CA LEU A 197 8.49 -19.67 -60.09
C LEU A 197 8.01 -18.50 -61.01
N VAL A 198 8.52 -17.26 -60.99
CA VAL A 198 9.40 -16.49 -60.06
C VAL A 198 9.43 -14.98 -60.45
N ALA A 199 9.68 -14.07 -59.49
CA ALA A 199 10.12 -12.64 -59.60
C ALA A 199 9.30 -11.61 -60.45
N GLY A 200 9.35 -10.29 -60.19
CA GLY A 200 9.93 -9.54 -59.05
C GLY A 200 10.10 -8.01 -59.29
N GLN A 201 9.91 -7.22 -58.22
CA GLN A 201 10.38 -5.83 -57.94
C GLN A 201 9.83 -4.59 -58.71
N GLY A 202 9.67 -3.49 -57.93
CA GLY A 202 9.47 -2.09 -58.36
C GLY A 202 7.98 -1.63 -58.47
N GLY A 203 7.55 -0.44 -58.00
CA GLY A 203 8.21 0.60 -57.20
C GLY A 203 7.55 1.99 -57.36
N ALA A 204 7.00 2.54 -56.27
CA ALA A 204 6.65 3.96 -55.99
C ALA A 204 5.69 4.77 -56.92
N GLY A 205 4.78 5.55 -56.28
CA GLY A 205 4.22 6.80 -56.83
C GLY A 205 2.69 6.87 -56.94
N GLY A 206 2.01 7.65 -56.08
CA GLY A 206 0.55 7.84 -56.19
C GLY A 206 -0.19 8.65 -55.11
N ALA A 207 0.49 9.21 -54.11
CA ALA A 207 -0.16 9.98 -53.05
C ALA A 207 -0.34 11.46 -53.47
N LEU A 208 -1.56 11.84 -53.88
CA LEU A 208 -2.12 13.22 -53.85
C LEU A 208 -3.54 13.35 -54.42
N ALA A 209 -4.11 12.31 -55.07
CA ALA A 209 -5.44 12.38 -55.69
C ALA A 209 -6.62 11.95 -54.79
N GLN A 210 -6.39 11.17 -53.72
CA GLN A 210 -7.48 10.63 -52.88
C GLN A 210 -7.99 11.58 -51.79
N GLN A 211 -7.19 12.57 -51.37
CA GLN A 211 -7.47 13.36 -50.16
C GLN A 211 -8.55 14.45 -50.34
N GLN A 212 -8.81 14.90 -51.57
CA GLN A 212 -9.87 15.89 -51.84
C GLN A 212 -11.26 15.29 -52.03
N GLN A 213 -11.38 13.98 -52.26
CA GLN A 213 -12.69 13.36 -52.58
C GLN A 213 -13.47 12.93 -51.32
N GLN A 214 -12.79 12.65 -50.20
CA GLN A 214 -13.44 12.32 -48.93
C GLN A 214 -14.01 13.55 -48.20
N GLN A 215 -13.36 14.72 -48.27
CA GLN A 215 -13.82 15.93 -47.57
C GLN A 215 -15.15 16.49 -48.11
N GLN A 216 -15.53 16.22 -49.36
CA GLN A 216 -16.82 16.68 -49.90
C GLN A 216 -18.01 15.77 -49.57
N GLN A 217 -17.79 14.50 -49.20
CA GLN A 217 -18.90 13.60 -48.84
C GLN A 217 -19.38 13.80 -47.40
N GLN A 218 -18.51 14.28 -46.50
CA GLN A 218 -18.84 14.45 -45.08
C GLN A 218 -19.77 15.65 -44.80
N GLN A 219 -20.00 16.54 -45.78
CA GLN A 219 -20.71 17.81 -45.58
C GLN A 219 -22.16 17.84 -46.12
N GLN A 220 -22.70 16.72 -46.61
CA GLN A 220 -24.07 16.66 -47.19
C GLN A 220 -25.12 15.86 -46.39
N GLN A 221 -24.79 15.27 -45.23
CA GLN A 221 -25.77 14.52 -44.42
C GLN A 221 -26.45 15.33 -43.30
N LEU A 222 -26.07 16.59 -43.08
CA LEU A 222 -26.63 17.46 -42.02
C LEU A 222 -27.89 18.25 -42.45
N THR A 223 -28.84 17.66 -43.21
CA THR A 223 -30.17 18.27 -43.45
C THR A 223 -31.31 17.27 -43.81
N ARG A 224 -31.97 16.68 -42.81
CA ARG A 224 -33.43 16.43 -42.76
C ARG A 224 -33.81 15.83 -41.41
N GLY A 225 -34.96 16.24 -40.85
CA GLY A 225 -35.27 15.94 -39.45
C GLY A 225 -36.59 15.22 -39.21
N GLY A 226 -36.88 14.99 -37.93
CA GLY A 226 -38.24 14.87 -37.39
C GLY A 226 -38.88 13.48 -37.44
N GLY A 227 -38.45 12.58 -36.55
CA GLY A 227 -39.11 11.31 -36.23
C GLY A 227 -38.32 10.57 -35.14
N GLY A 228 -39.00 9.91 -34.20
CA GLY A 228 -38.35 9.21 -33.09
C GLY A 228 -37.33 8.19 -33.58
N MET A 229 -36.12 8.22 -33.02
CA MET A 229 -34.94 7.60 -33.64
C MET A 229 -34.52 6.33 -32.89
N HIS A 230 -34.85 5.17 -33.47
CA HIS A 230 -34.11 3.95 -33.14
C HIS A 230 -32.70 4.03 -33.77
N PRO A 231 -31.61 3.69 -33.03
CA PRO A 231 -30.28 3.66 -33.59
C PRO A 231 -30.16 2.59 -34.70
N PRO A 232 -29.43 2.87 -35.80
CA PRO A 232 -29.16 1.90 -36.85
C PRO A 232 -28.52 0.60 -36.33
N ALA A 233 -28.81 -0.53 -36.97
CA ALA A 233 -28.30 -1.85 -36.59
C ALA A 233 -26.75 -1.98 -36.60
N GLN A 234 -26.02 -1.00 -37.14
CA GLN A 234 -24.56 -0.92 -37.10
C GLN A 234 -24.00 -0.27 -35.83
N HIS A 235 -24.85 0.16 -34.90
CA HIS A 235 -24.48 0.82 -33.64
C HIS A 235 -25.07 0.12 -32.41
N ARG A 236 -25.00 -1.22 -32.37
CA ARG A 236 -25.37 -2.04 -31.19
C ARG A 236 -24.13 -2.77 -30.66
N VAL A 237 -24.25 -3.37 -29.47
CA VAL A 237 -23.21 -4.22 -28.88
C VAL A 237 -22.86 -5.39 -29.81
N ASP A 238 -21.58 -5.78 -29.84
CA ASP A 238 -21.12 -6.87 -30.68
C ASP A 238 -21.22 -8.21 -29.92
N LEU A 239 -22.12 -9.08 -30.39
CA LEU A 239 -22.37 -10.36 -29.73
C LEU A 239 -21.23 -11.37 -29.89
N GLU A 240 -20.33 -11.19 -30.86
CA GLU A 240 -19.11 -12.01 -30.97
C GLU A 240 -18.09 -11.58 -29.90
N ASP A 241 -17.92 -10.28 -29.64
CA ASP A 241 -17.07 -9.80 -28.54
C ASP A 241 -17.60 -10.22 -27.15
N VAL A 242 -18.93 -10.23 -26.97
CA VAL A 242 -19.56 -10.70 -25.72
C VAL A 242 -19.32 -12.20 -25.51
N GLU A 243 -19.47 -13.02 -26.56
CA GLU A 243 -19.08 -14.43 -26.53
C GLU A 243 -17.58 -14.62 -26.23
N GLY A 244 -16.73 -13.82 -26.87
CA GLY A 244 -15.29 -13.82 -26.65
C GLY A 244 -14.91 -13.52 -25.21
N ALA A 245 -15.61 -12.57 -24.57
CA ALA A 245 -15.45 -12.25 -23.15
C ALA A 245 -15.85 -13.43 -22.25
N THR A 246 -17.00 -14.07 -22.50
CA THR A 246 -17.46 -15.24 -21.74
C THR A 246 -16.48 -16.41 -21.85
N LEU A 247 -15.99 -16.71 -23.06
CA LEU A 247 -14.98 -17.75 -23.30
C LEU A 247 -13.64 -17.47 -22.63
N GLN A 248 -13.16 -16.23 -22.75
CA GLN A 248 -11.87 -15.85 -22.20
C GLN A 248 -11.91 -15.79 -20.67
N SER A 249 -13.05 -15.39 -20.08
CA SER A 249 -13.31 -15.49 -18.64
C SER A 249 -13.22 -16.94 -18.16
N TRP A 250 -13.94 -17.85 -18.83
CA TRP A 250 -13.92 -19.28 -18.49
C TRP A 250 -12.53 -19.89 -18.63
N ARG A 251 -11.78 -19.56 -19.69
CA ARG A 251 -10.39 -19.99 -19.86
C ARG A 251 -9.47 -19.51 -18.75
N TYR A 252 -9.60 -18.26 -18.29
CA TYR A 252 -8.76 -17.76 -17.19
C TYR A 252 -9.08 -18.45 -15.87
N LEU A 253 -10.36 -18.68 -15.61
CA LEU A 253 -10.88 -19.36 -14.43
C LEU A 253 -10.43 -20.83 -14.38
N THR A 254 -10.56 -21.59 -15.48
CA THR A 254 -10.18 -23.01 -15.52
C THR A 254 -8.68 -23.25 -15.73
N ALA A 255 -7.92 -22.27 -16.24
CA ALA A 255 -6.46 -22.37 -16.34
C ALA A 255 -5.73 -22.19 -15.00
N SER A 256 -6.41 -21.74 -13.94
CA SER A 256 -5.81 -21.44 -12.64
C SER A 256 -6.55 -22.17 -11.52
N PRO A 257 -6.13 -23.41 -11.15
CA PRO A 257 -6.79 -24.18 -10.10
C PRO A 257 -6.93 -23.44 -8.76
N GLN A 258 -6.00 -22.55 -8.42
CA GLN A 258 -6.04 -21.73 -7.21
C GLN A 258 -7.21 -20.73 -7.18
N LEU A 259 -7.81 -20.39 -8.32
CA LEU A 259 -9.04 -19.59 -8.37
C LEU A 259 -10.30 -20.43 -8.09
N LEU A 260 -10.19 -21.76 -8.15
CA LEU A 260 -11.28 -22.72 -7.94
C LEU A 260 -11.14 -23.39 -6.58
N LYS A 261 -11.05 -22.58 -5.52
CA LYS A 261 -10.82 -23.07 -4.16
C LYS A 261 -11.64 -22.34 -3.10
N GLY A 262 -12.23 -23.11 -2.19
CA GLY A 262 -13.00 -22.65 -1.04
C GLY A 262 -14.45 -22.28 -1.36
N PRO A 263 -15.29 -22.15 -0.30
CA PRO A 263 -16.73 -21.94 -0.45
C PRO A 263 -17.09 -20.58 -1.08
N GLU A 264 -16.27 -19.55 -0.88
CA GLU A 264 -16.50 -18.21 -1.45
C GLU A 264 -16.32 -18.20 -2.97
N ALA A 265 -15.26 -18.85 -3.47
CA ALA A 265 -15.05 -19.02 -4.90
C ALA A 265 -16.13 -19.92 -5.51
N ARG A 266 -16.51 -21.01 -4.84
CA ARG A 266 -17.61 -21.88 -5.27
C ARG A 266 -18.91 -21.10 -5.45
N GLN A 267 -19.32 -20.32 -4.44
CA GLN A 267 -20.54 -19.52 -4.48
C GLN A 267 -20.47 -18.44 -5.58
N ALA A 268 -19.36 -17.72 -5.67
CA ALA A 268 -19.16 -16.70 -6.71
C ALA A 268 -19.20 -17.29 -8.13
N LEU A 269 -18.71 -18.52 -8.32
CA LEU A 269 -18.81 -19.23 -9.59
C LEU A 269 -20.26 -19.62 -9.89
N LYS A 270 -20.97 -20.14 -8.90
CA LYS A 270 -22.38 -20.51 -9.03
C LYS A 270 -23.23 -19.31 -9.43
N ASP A 271 -23.13 -18.21 -8.68
CA ASP A 271 -23.88 -16.97 -8.92
C ASP A 271 -23.62 -16.40 -10.32
N TRP A 272 -22.37 -16.51 -10.79
CA TRP A 272 -21.97 -16.08 -12.13
C TRP A 272 -22.50 -16.99 -13.24
N VAL A 273 -22.45 -18.32 -13.06
CA VAL A 273 -22.96 -19.30 -14.04
C VAL A 273 -24.49 -19.23 -14.14
N ASP A 274 -25.19 -19.10 -13.02
CA ASP A 274 -26.64 -18.87 -12.96
C ASP A 274 -27.03 -17.62 -13.78
N LEU A 275 -26.32 -16.50 -13.59
CA LEU A 275 -26.56 -15.26 -14.34
C LEU A 275 -26.30 -15.40 -15.85
N LEU A 276 -25.31 -16.22 -16.25
CA LEU A 276 -25.05 -16.53 -17.66
C LEU A 276 -26.13 -17.44 -18.26
N ALA A 277 -26.62 -18.42 -17.51
CA ALA A 277 -27.68 -19.32 -17.95
C ALA A 277 -29.00 -18.56 -18.19
N GLU A 278 -29.37 -17.63 -17.30
CA GLU A 278 -30.57 -16.81 -17.47
C GLU A 278 -30.39 -15.70 -18.53
N GLY A 279 -29.26 -14.98 -18.49
CA GLY A 279 -29.09 -13.70 -19.17
C GLY A 279 -28.24 -13.65 -20.44
N HIS A 280 -27.48 -14.69 -20.80
CA HIS A 280 -26.49 -14.54 -21.90
C HIS A 280 -27.16 -14.43 -23.29
N PRO A 281 -26.80 -13.45 -24.15
CA PRO A 281 -27.52 -13.21 -25.42
C PRO A 281 -27.34 -14.34 -26.44
N VAL A 282 -26.13 -14.92 -26.52
CA VAL A 282 -25.78 -15.95 -27.50
C VAL A 282 -26.24 -17.33 -26.99
N ASP A 283 -27.15 -17.99 -27.73
CA ASP A 283 -27.76 -19.28 -27.36
C ASP A 283 -26.76 -20.34 -26.92
N ARG A 284 -25.69 -20.57 -27.69
CA ARG A 284 -24.69 -21.60 -27.38
C ARG A 284 -24.03 -21.38 -26.01
N CYS A 285 -23.82 -20.12 -25.61
CA CYS A 285 -23.26 -19.79 -24.31
C CYS A 285 -24.28 -19.94 -23.17
N ARG A 286 -25.55 -19.56 -23.39
CA ARG A 286 -26.65 -19.85 -22.46
C ARG A 286 -26.75 -21.36 -22.18
N HIS A 287 -26.86 -22.18 -23.23
CA HIS A 287 -26.93 -23.65 -23.09
C HIS A 287 -25.62 -24.29 -22.55
N GLY A 288 -24.49 -23.59 -22.65
CA GLY A 288 -23.23 -24.00 -22.01
C GLY A 288 -23.25 -23.71 -20.51
N ALA A 289 -23.72 -22.52 -20.13
CA ALA A 289 -23.93 -22.12 -18.73
C ALA A 289 -25.01 -22.95 -18.03
N GLU A 290 -26.14 -23.27 -18.69
CA GLU A 290 -27.17 -24.20 -18.17
C GLU A 290 -26.56 -25.57 -17.81
N LYS A 291 -25.67 -26.12 -18.66
CA LYS A 291 -24.98 -27.39 -18.39
C LYS A 291 -23.92 -27.28 -17.30
N LEU A 292 -23.25 -26.13 -17.20
CA LEU A 292 -22.36 -25.85 -16.09
C LEU A 292 -23.14 -25.77 -14.79
N GLN A 293 -24.30 -25.10 -14.77
CA GLN A 293 -25.21 -25.02 -13.63
C GLN A 293 -25.67 -26.40 -13.17
N GLU A 294 -26.13 -27.25 -14.10
CA GLU A 294 -26.55 -28.63 -13.79
C GLU A 294 -25.41 -29.50 -13.25
N ALA A 295 -24.18 -29.28 -13.71
CA ALA A 295 -23.01 -30.09 -13.33
C ALA A 295 -22.22 -29.53 -12.13
N LEU A 296 -22.40 -28.27 -11.75
CA LEU A 296 -21.57 -27.62 -10.73
C LEU A 296 -21.78 -28.23 -9.34
N ASP A 297 -23.01 -28.59 -8.97
CA ASP A 297 -23.28 -29.22 -7.67
C ASP A 297 -22.78 -30.68 -7.60
N GLU A 298 -22.66 -31.37 -8.74
CA GLU A 298 -22.07 -32.73 -8.81
C GLU A 298 -20.54 -32.68 -8.84
N LEU A 299 -19.95 -31.78 -9.63
CA LEU A 299 -18.51 -31.64 -9.82
C LEU A 299 -17.85 -30.74 -8.77
N TRP A 300 -18.60 -30.00 -7.98
CA TRP A 300 -18.11 -29.24 -6.84
C TRP A 300 -19.19 -29.23 -5.74
N PRO A 301 -19.23 -30.25 -4.87
CA PRO A 301 -20.16 -30.28 -3.73
C PRO A 301 -19.98 -29.10 -2.77
N ASP A 302 -21.04 -28.77 -1.99
CA ASP A 302 -21.02 -27.66 -1.00
C ASP A 302 -19.92 -27.81 0.08
N ASP A 303 -19.53 -29.05 0.39
CA ASP A 303 -18.54 -29.41 1.42
C ASP A 303 -17.13 -29.69 0.85
N ALA A 304 -16.93 -29.50 -0.46
CA ALA A 304 -15.65 -29.71 -1.12
C ALA A 304 -14.86 -28.40 -1.28
N ASP A 305 -13.60 -28.39 -0.82
CA ASP A 305 -12.70 -27.25 -0.94
C ASP A 305 -12.27 -26.95 -2.39
N GLU A 306 -12.36 -27.92 -3.31
CA GLU A 306 -11.98 -27.80 -4.72
C GLU A 306 -12.85 -28.70 -5.60
N PRO A 307 -13.03 -28.39 -6.90
CA PRO A 307 -13.87 -29.18 -7.80
C PRO A 307 -13.21 -30.51 -8.21
N GLU A 308 -14.06 -31.52 -8.42
CA GLU A 308 -13.68 -32.80 -9.02
C GLU A 308 -13.11 -32.66 -10.44
N ALA A 309 -12.27 -33.63 -10.82
CA ALA A 309 -11.64 -33.70 -12.13
C ALA A 309 -12.68 -33.82 -13.26
N GLY A 310 -12.86 -32.73 -14.01
CA GLY A 310 -13.78 -32.66 -15.15
C GLY A 310 -14.49 -31.31 -15.29
N LEU A 311 -14.56 -30.49 -14.24
CA LEU A 311 -15.19 -29.15 -14.33
C LEU A 311 -14.53 -28.28 -15.41
N ALA A 312 -13.21 -28.32 -15.52
CA ALA A 312 -12.45 -27.58 -16.53
C ALA A 312 -12.64 -28.09 -17.98
N ASP A 313 -13.10 -29.33 -18.16
CA ASP A 313 -13.37 -29.92 -19.48
C ASP A 313 -14.73 -29.50 -20.06
N LEU A 314 -15.60 -28.92 -19.22
CA LEU A 314 -16.87 -28.36 -19.65
C LEU A 314 -16.67 -27.04 -20.42
N SER A 315 -17.56 -26.78 -21.38
CA SER A 315 -17.49 -25.61 -22.24
C SER A 315 -18.60 -24.62 -21.91
N VAL A 316 -18.24 -23.40 -21.50
CA VAL A 316 -19.19 -22.30 -21.27
C VAL A 316 -19.91 -21.87 -22.57
N CYS A 317 -19.29 -22.06 -23.73
CA CYS A 317 -19.84 -21.73 -25.05
C CYS A 317 -19.49 -22.83 -26.07
N PRO A 318 -20.17 -24.00 -26.03
CA PRO A 318 -19.94 -25.10 -26.95
C PRO A 318 -20.09 -24.68 -28.42
N ASN A 319 -19.17 -25.17 -29.28
CA ASN A 319 -19.12 -24.83 -30.71
C ASN A 319 -19.05 -23.31 -30.97
N SER A 320 -18.24 -22.61 -30.18
CA SER A 320 -18.01 -21.18 -30.34
C SER A 320 -17.62 -20.78 -31.76
N GLN A 321 -18.07 -19.59 -32.18
CA GLN A 321 -17.73 -18.97 -33.45
C GLN A 321 -16.73 -17.80 -33.29
N PHE A 322 -16.41 -17.41 -32.04
CA PHE A 322 -15.46 -16.35 -31.75
C PHE A 322 -14.05 -16.76 -32.21
N THR A 323 -13.45 -15.94 -33.08
CA THR A 323 -12.10 -16.18 -33.62
C THR A 323 -11.11 -15.07 -33.28
N ASP A 324 -11.57 -13.83 -33.17
CA ASP A 324 -10.80 -12.62 -32.83
C ASP A 324 -11.77 -11.51 -32.42
N TRP A 325 -11.30 -10.50 -31.68
CA TRP A 325 -12.13 -9.34 -31.27
C TRP A 325 -12.57 -8.54 -32.50
N HIS A 326 -13.73 -7.89 -32.44
CA HIS A 326 -14.28 -7.07 -33.52
C HIS A 326 -14.45 -5.60 -33.11
N SER A 327 -15.50 -5.22 -32.38
CA SER A 327 -15.69 -3.87 -31.82
C SER A 327 -14.71 -3.55 -30.69
N CYS A 328 -14.27 -4.59 -29.96
CA CYS A 328 -13.24 -4.53 -28.92
C CYS A 328 -11.81 -4.73 -29.44
N ARG A 329 -11.59 -4.80 -30.76
CA ARG A 329 -10.24 -4.90 -31.33
C ARG A 329 -9.48 -3.59 -31.12
N GLY A 330 -8.29 -3.70 -30.54
CA GLY A 330 -7.38 -2.55 -30.38
C GLY A 330 -6.53 -2.31 -31.63
N THR A 331 -6.17 -1.06 -31.91
CA THR A 331 -5.17 -0.73 -32.95
C THR A 331 -3.75 -1.19 -32.58
N ARG A 332 -3.50 -1.40 -31.28
CA ARG A 332 -2.31 -2.09 -30.74
C ARG A 332 -2.71 -3.34 -29.95
N PRO A 333 -1.87 -4.40 -29.91
CA PRO A 333 -2.19 -5.67 -29.23
C PRO A 333 -2.55 -5.57 -27.74
N ASP A 334 -2.19 -4.46 -27.09
CA ASP A 334 -2.35 -4.18 -25.65
C ASP A 334 -3.41 -3.10 -25.34
N SER A 335 -4.03 -2.51 -26.37
CA SER A 335 -4.85 -1.30 -26.20
C SER A 335 -6.34 -1.55 -25.91
N ARG A 336 -6.90 -2.66 -26.39
CA ARG A 336 -8.30 -3.12 -26.14
C ARG A 336 -8.34 -4.66 -26.17
N GLY A 337 -9.53 -5.26 -26.07
CA GLY A 337 -9.75 -6.71 -26.13
C GLY A 337 -10.61 -7.20 -24.97
N TYR A 338 -10.11 -8.17 -24.20
CA TYR A 338 -10.85 -8.85 -23.13
C TYR A 338 -11.56 -7.91 -22.15
N THR A 339 -10.88 -6.88 -21.66
CA THR A 339 -11.46 -5.92 -20.71
C THR A 339 -12.64 -5.15 -21.32
N CYS A 340 -12.55 -4.77 -22.59
CA CYS A 340 -13.67 -4.15 -23.34
C CYS A 340 -14.84 -5.12 -23.47
N GLY A 341 -14.58 -6.37 -23.85
CA GLY A 341 -15.63 -7.39 -23.97
C GLY A 341 -16.31 -7.70 -22.64
N LEU A 342 -15.56 -7.70 -21.53
CA LEU A 342 -16.11 -7.95 -20.20
C LEU A 342 -17.04 -6.82 -19.73
N TRP A 343 -16.70 -5.55 -20.00
CA TRP A 343 -17.64 -4.44 -19.79
C TRP A 343 -18.90 -4.61 -20.64
N GLN A 344 -18.78 -4.99 -21.92
CA GLN A 344 -19.95 -5.27 -22.76
C GLN A 344 -20.82 -6.39 -22.18
N LEU A 345 -20.21 -7.49 -21.71
CA LEU A 345 -20.92 -8.60 -21.07
C LEU A 345 -21.69 -8.17 -19.82
N PHE A 346 -21.09 -7.37 -18.92
CA PHE A 346 -21.81 -6.87 -17.74
C PHE A 346 -23.03 -6.01 -18.09
N HIS A 347 -22.89 -5.08 -19.05
CA HIS A 347 -23.99 -4.25 -19.56
C HIS A 347 -25.09 -5.08 -20.23
N VAL A 348 -24.71 -6.11 -20.97
CA VAL A 348 -25.63 -7.05 -21.63
C VAL A 348 -26.42 -7.88 -20.63
N LEU A 349 -25.78 -8.37 -19.58
CA LEU A 349 -26.45 -9.12 -18.51
C LEU A 349 -27.40 -8.20 -17.72
N ALA A 350 -26.98 -6.97 -17.38
CA ALA A 350 -27.83 -5.98 -16.71
C ALA A 350 -29.09 -5.63 -17.53
N SER A 351 -28.95 -5.44 -18.84
CA SER A 351 -30.08 -5.08 -19.71
C SER A 351 -31.09 -6.22 -19.92
N ARG A 352 -30.72 -7.47 -19.60
CA ARG A 352 -31.54 -8.68 -19.76
C ARG A 352 -32.16 -9.22 -18.47
N LEU A 353 -31.88 -8.60 -17.32
CA LEU A 353 -32.48 -9.02 -16.05
C LEU A 353 -34.02 -9.00 -16.11
N PRO A 354 -34.71 -9.90 -15.38
CA PRO A 354 -36.16 -9.84 -15.26
C PRO A 354 -36.58 -8.60 -14.47
N ASP A 355 -37.79 -8.09 -14.75
CA ASP A 355 -38.35 -6.93 -14.05
C ASP A 355 -38.93 -7.35 -12.67
N THR A 356 -38.07 -7.78 -11.75
CA THR A 356 -38.41 -8.13 -10.35
C THR A 356 -37.73 -7.22 -9.33
N GLU A 357 -38.24 -7.22 -8.09
CA GLU A 357 -37.86 -6.28 -7.03
C GLU A 357 -36.39 -6.35 -6.58
N ASN A 358 -35.71 -7.49 -6.82
CA ASN A 358 -34.32 -7.73 -6.39
C ASN A 358 -33.35 -8.07 -7.54
N ALA A 359 -33.79 -8.08 -8.81
CA ALA A 359 -32.97 -8.55 -9.93
C ALA A 359 -31.64 -7.79 -10.10
N GLY A 360 -31.65 -6.48 -9.81
CA GLY A 360 -30.44 -5.64 -9.87
C GLY A 360 -29.47 -5.92 -8.71
N ALA A 361 -29.98 -6.14 -7.50
CA ALA A 361 -29.15 -6.49 -6.34
C ALA A 361 -28.45 -7.84 -6.54
N VAL A 362 -29.21 -8.81 -7.06
CA VAL A 362 -28.78 -10.15 -7.49
C VAL A 362 -27.64 -10.07 -8.51
N TRP A 363 -27.85 -9.32 -9.59
CA TRP A 363 -26.85 -9.10 -10.64
C TRP A 363 -25.58 -8.45 -10.09
N LEU A 364 -25.72 -7.44 -9.23
CA LEU A 364 -24.58 -6.72 -8.68
C LEU A 364 -23.77 -7.60 -7.72
N ALA A 365 -24.42 -8.45 -6.92
CA ALA A 365 -23.75 -9.44 -6.09
C ALA A 365 -22.97 -10.45 -6.94
N ALA A 366 -23.58 -11.02 -7.99
CA ALA A 366 -22.92 -11.97 -8.89
C ALA A 366 -21.71 -11.35 -9.63
N VAL A 367 -21.86 -10.12 -10.17
CA VAL A 367 -20.76 -9.40 -10.82
C VAL A 367 -19.64 -9.05 -9.82
N LYS A 368 -19.98 -8.61 -8.60
CA LYS A 368 -19.02 -8.30 -7.54
C LYS A 368 -18.26 -9.55 -7.08
N GLY A 369 -18.96 -10.68 -6.88
CA GLY A 369 -18.38 -11.97 -6.55
C GLY A 369 -17.44 -12.47 -7.65
N PHE A 370 -17.87 -12.41 -8.91
CA PHE A 370 -17.04 -12.77 -10.06
C PHE A 370 -15.76 -11.92 -10.15
N VAL A 371 -15.88 -10.60 -10.01
CA VAL A 371 -14.72 -9.69 -10.09
C VAL A 371 -13.78 -9.87 -8.90
N MET A 372 -14.29 -10.10 -7.69
CA MET A 372 -13.44 -10.32 -6.50
C MET A 372 -12.63 -11.62 -6.59
N ASN A 373 -13.26 -12.72 -7.05
CA ASN A 373 -12.67 -14.06 -6.99
C ASN A 373 -11.90 -14.46 -8.25
N PHE A 374 -12.28 -13.98 -9.43
CA PHE A 374 -11.73 -14.48 -10.71
C PHE A 374 -11.02 -13.44 -11.58
N PHE A 375 -11.01 -12.16 -11.17
CA PHE A 375 -10.36 -11.11 -11.96
C PHE A 375 -8.88 -10.94 -11.59
N GLN A 376 -7.99 -11.30 -12.52
CA GLN A 376 -6.54 -11.41 -12.29
C GLN A 376 -5.83 -10.13 -11.83
N CYS A 377 -6.42 -8.94 -12.05
CA CYS A 377 -5.88 -7.68 -11.55
C CYS A 377 -6.44 -7.38 -10.15
N THR A 378 -5.76 -7.79 -9.09
CA THR A 378 -6.18 -7.59 -7.69
C THR A 378 -6.46 -6.13 -7.36
N ALA A 379 -5.67 -5.19 -7.87
CA ALA A 379 -5.91 -3.74 -7.67
C ALA A 379 -7.18 -3.26 -8.39
N CYS A 380 -7.45 -3.77 -9.59
CA CYS A 380 -8.66 -3.46 -10.35
C CYS A 380 -9.90 -4.06 -9.69
N ALA A 381 -9.79 -5.30 -9.19
CA ALA A 381 -10.83 -5.98 -8.42
C ALA A 381 -11.14 -5.21 -7.13
N LYS A 382 -10.14 -4.88 -6.31
CA LYS A 382 -10.31 -4.07 -5.10
C LYS A 382 -10.93 -2.69 -5.40
N HIS A 383 -10.57 -2.02 -6.50
CA HIS A 383 -11.22 -0.77 -6.92
C HIS A 383 -12.68 -0.95 -7.38
N PHE A 384 -12.97 -1.98 -8.17
CA PHE A 384 -14.35 -2.28 -8.61
C PHE A 384 -15.23 -2.66 -7.41
N VAL A 385 -14.75 -3.54 -6.54
CA VAL A 385 -15.44 -3.98 -5.31
C VAL A 385 -15.69 -2.81 -4.35
N ARG A 386 -14.74 -1.88 -4.22
CA ARG A 386 -14.92 -0.63 -3.45
C ARG A 386 -16.06 0.21 -4.02
N HIS A 387 -16.10 0.42 -5.35
CA HIS A 387 -17.18 1.16 -6.00
C HIS A 387 -18.54 0.43 -5.91
N ALA A 388 -18.53 -0.90 -6.08
CA ALA A 388 -19.66 -1.82 -5.86
C ALA A 388 -19.98 -2.09 -4.37
N SER A 389 -19.43 -1.27 -3.45
CA SER A 389 -19.78 -1.23 -2.03
C SER A 389 -20.16 0.18 -1.56
N SER A 390 -20.38 1.11 -2.49
CA SER A 390 -20.87 2.46 -2.22
C SER A 390 -22.36 2.46 -1.85
N GLU A 391 -22.85 3.57 -1.29
CA GLU A 391 -24.29 3.77 -1.04
C GLU A 391 -25.12 3.71 -2.33
N GLU A 392 -24.58 4.21 -3.45
CA GLU A 392 -25.24 4.11 -4.77
C GLU A 392 -25.36 2.64 -5.23
N ALA A 393 -24.33 1.83 -4.98
CA ALA A 393 -24.36 0.39 -5.23
C ALA A 393 -25.36 -0.33 -4.31
N ALA A 394 -25.46 0.06 -3.04
CA ALA A 394 -26.43 -0.49 -2.08
C ALA A 394 -27.91 -0.14 -2.42
N ALA A 395 -28.13 0.88 -3.23
CA ALA A 395 -29.46 1.26 -3.73
C ALA A 395 -29.92 0.46 -4.96
N VAL A 396 -29.04 -0.30 -5.61
CA VAL A 396 -29.36 -1.08 -6.82
C VAL A 396 -30.28 -2.26 -6.46
N ARG A 397 -31.55 -2.20 -6.87
CA ARG A 397 -32.54 -3.26 -6.62
C ARG A 397 -33.21 -3.79 -7.87
N LEU A 398 -33.65 -2.91 -8.75
CA LEU A 398 -34.33 -3.24 -10.00
C LEU A 398 -33.34 -3.40 -11.15
N ARG A 399 -33.77 -4.06 -12.23
CA ARG A 399 -33.08 -4.06 -13.54
C ARG A 399 -32.66 -2.65 -13.97
N ARG A 400 -33.56 -1.68 -13.82
CA ARG A 400 -33.30 -0.28 -14.18
C ARG A 400 -32.09 0.27 -13.44
N ASP A 401 -32.01 0.01 -12.13
CA ASP A 401 -30.96 0.53 -11.28
C ASP A 401 -29.61 -0.09 -11.68
N ALA A 402 -29.58 -1.39 -11.99
CA ALA A 402 -28.38 -2.08 -12.46
C ALA A 402 -27.87 -1.51 -13.80
N VAL A 403 -28.77 -1.31 -14.77
CA VAL A 403 -28.43 -0.71 -16.08
C VAL A 403 -27.88 0.71 -15.92
N LEU A 404 -28.55 1.56 -15.14
CA LEU A 404 -28.11 2.94 -14.93
C LEU A 404 -26.84 3.03 -14.08
N TRP A 405 -26.70 2.24 -13.03
CA TRP A 405 -25.49 2.21 -12.19
C TRP A 405 -24.26 1.74 -12.97
N MET A 406 -24.39 0.67 -13.77
CA MET A 406 -23.31 0.17 -14.62
C MET A 406 -22.91 1.20 -15.69
N TRP A 407 -23.87 1.96 -16.21
CA TRP A 407 -23.63 3.10 -17.12
C TRP A 407 -22.93 4.28 -16.44
N ARG A 408 -23.42 4.76 -15.29
CA ARG A 408 -22.76 5.85 -14.53
C ARG A 408 -21.33 5.46 -14.16
N THR A 409 -21.14 4.24 -13.66
CA THR A 409 -19.83 3.67 -13.33
C THR A 409 -18.87 3.66 -14.52
N HIS A 410 -19.32 3.17 -15.68
CA HIS A 410 -18.50 3.16 -16.91
C HIS A 410 -18.16 4.59 -17.37
N ASN A 411 -19.09 5.54 -17.23
CA ASN A 411 -18.85 6.95 -17.56
C ASN A 411 -17.91 7.66 -16.57
N ILE A 412 -17.93 7.33 -15.28
CA ILE A 412 -16.95 7.82 -14.30
C ILE A 412 -15.54 7.37 -14.71
N VAL A 413 -15.38 6.10 -15.08
CA VAL A 413 -14.10 5.54 -15.57
C VAL A 413 -13.68 6.24 -16.86
N ASN A 414 -14.56 6.35 -17.86
CA ASN A 414 -14.24 7.02 -19.13
C ASN A 414 -13.86 8.49 -18.92
N ARG A 415 -14.48 9.21 -17.98
CA ARG A 415 -14.13 10.61 -17.68
C ARG A 415 -12.72 10.73 -17.13
N ARG A 416 -12.32 9.83 -16.21
CA ARG A 416 -10.97 9.78 -15.64
C ARG A 416 -9.93 9.46 -16.72
N LEU A 417 -10.16 8.39 -17.49
CA LEU A 417 -9.25 7.97 -18.55
C LEU A 417 -9.14 9.03 -19.68
N ALA A 418 -10.22 9.74 -20.01
CA ALA A 418 -10.21 10.85 -20.96
C ALA A 418 -9.43 12.09 -20.49
N ALA A 419 -9.17 12.21 -19.18
CA ALA A 419 -8.29 13.24 -18.62
C ALA A 419 -6.82 12.76 -18.63
N GLU A 420 -6.58 11.50 -18.27
CA GLU A 420 -5.26 10.84 -18.40
C GLU A 420 -4.76 10.89 -19.86
N ASP A 421 -5.65 10.64 -20.83
CA ASP A 421 -5.37 10.70 -22.28
C ASP A 421 -4.90 12.08 -22.78
N LYS A 422 -5.18 13.15 -22.03
CA LYS A 422 -4.80 14.53 -22.36
C LYS A 422 -3.53 14.98 -21.63
N ALA A 423 -3.08 14.24 -20.61
CA ALA A 423 -2.02 14.66 -19.69
C ALA A 423 -0.61 14.16 -20.08
N GLY A 424 -0.48 13.30 -21.09
CA GLY A 424 0.81 12.74 -21.51
C GLY A 424 0.71 11.87 -22.76
N PRO A 425 1.76 11.08 -23.11
CA PRO A 425 1.68 10.08 -24.18
C PRO A 425 0.71 8.96 -23.79
N SER A 426 -0.55 9.14 -24.16
CA SER A 426 -1.67 8.25 -23.84
C SER A 426 -1.41 6.79 -24.22
N LYS A 427 -1.79 5.88 -23.31
CA LYS A 427 -1.88 4.43 -23.57
C LYS A 427 -3.18 4.02 -24.28
N ALA A 428 -4.15 4.91 -24.41
CA ALA A 428 -5.42 4.61 -25.08
C ALA A 428 -5.23 4.34 -26.58
N ASP A 429 -6.24 3.69 -27.14
CA ASP A 429 -6.32 3.42 -28.57
C ASP A 429 -6.58 4.72 -29.35
N PRO A 430 -5.69 5.14 -30.28
CA PRO A 430 -5.90 6.34 -31.08
C PRO A 430 -7.15 6.29 -31.99
N ALA A 431 -7.71 5.11 -32.26
CA ALA A 431 -8.96 4.94 -32.99
C ALA A 431 -10.18 4.72 -32.07
N SER A 432 -10.00 4.73 -30.75
CA SER A 432 -11.07 4.59 -29.76
C SER A 432 -10.69 5.30 -28.45
N PRO A 433 -10.60 6.65 -28.45
CA PRO A 433 -10.31 7.42 -27.25
C PRO A 433 -11.43 7.28 -26.21
N HIS A 434 -11.09 7.44 -24.93
CA HIS A 434 -12.11 7.40 -23.87
C HIS A 434 -13.01 8.64 -23.94
N GLU A 435 -14.32 8.43 -23.98
CA GLU A 435 -15.32 9.50 -24.03
C GLU A 435 -16.59 9.15 -23.25
N GLN A 436 -17.43 10.16 -22.98
CA GLN A 436 -18.70 9.95 -22.28
C GLN A 436 -19.74 9.30 -23.21
N PHE A 437 -20.21 8.13 -22.83
CA PHE A 437 -21.12 7.29 -23.62
C PHE A 437 -22.58 7.43 -23.17
N PRO A 438 -23.58 7.40 -24.06
CA PRO A 438 -23.43 7.55 -25.51
C PRO A 438 -22.95 8.97 -25.88
N PRO A 439 -22.13 9.12 -26.94
CA PRO A 439 -21.92 10.41 -27.59
C PRO A 439 -23.25 10.95 -28.15
N ALA A 440 -23.34 12.28 -28.33
CA ALA A 440 -24.60 12.95 -28.69
C ALA A 440 -25.12 12.51 -30.07
N GLU A 441 -24.23 12.06 -30.94
CA GLU A 441 -24.50 11.50 -32.26
C GLU A 441 -25.24 10.16 -32.20
N LEU A 442 -25.00 9.35 -31.16
CA LEU A 442 -25.66 8.05 -30.97
C LEU A 442 -26.98 8.17 -30.19
N CYS A 443 -27.09 9.15 -29.29
CA CYS A 443 -28.35 9.46 -28.62
C CYS A 443 -28.53 10.97 -28.38
N PRO A 444 -29.16 11.70 -29.33
CA PRO A 444 -29.44 13.12 -29.17
C PRO A 444 -30.42 13.43 -28.02
N GLY A 445 -31.37 12.52 -27.74
CA GLY A 445 -32.36 12.65 -26.66
C GLY A 445 -31.76 12.46 -25.25
N CYS A 446 -30.66 11.72 -25.13
CA CYS A 446 -29.99 11.45 -23.86
C CYS A 446 -29.32 12.69 -23.21
N ARG A 447 -29.38 13.85 -23.87
CA ARG A 447 -28.87 15.15 -23.38
C ARG A 447 -30.05 16.06 -23.06
N LYS A 448 -30.15 16.54 -21.82
CA LYS A 448 -31.12 17.59 -21.47
C LYS A 448 -30.74 18.90 -22.15
N ALA A 449 -31.74 19.66 -22.59
CA ALA A 449 -31.51 21.00 -23.14
C ALA A 449 -30.95 21.96 -22.08
N ASP A 450 -30.03 22.85 -22.49
CA ASP A 450 -29.32 23.76 -21.60
C ASP A 450 -30.25 24.52 -20.63
N GLY A 451 -30.00 24.37 -19.33
CA GLY A 451 -30.64 25.16 -18.27
C GLY A 451 -31.57 24.43 -17.30
N GLN A 452 -31.75 23.10 -17.40
CA GLN A 452 -32.50 22.30 -16.40
C GLN A 452 -31.70 21.06 -15.95
N GLY A 453 -30.82 21.26 -14.98
CA GLY A 453 -30.03 20.22 -14.29
C GLY A 453 -29.21 20.84 -13.15
N PRO A 454 -28.78 20.04 -12.15
CA PRO A 454 -27.95 20.56 -11.05
C PRO A 454 -26.60 21.04 -11.58
N ALA A 455 -26.17 22.23 -11.13
CA ALA A 455 -24.94 22.83 -11.61
C ALA A 455 -23.71 22.30 -10.85
N LYS A 456 -22.62 22.09 -11.62
CA LYS A 456 -21.24 21.74 -11.18
C LYS A 456 -21.02 20.28 -10.79
N ASP A 457 -20.84 19.44 -11.81
CA ASP A 457 -19.65 18.56 -12.02
C ASP A 457 -19.91 17.49 -13.09
N GLU A 458 -21.15 17.37 -13.57
CA GLU A 458 -21.41 16.84 -14.90
C GLU A 458 -21.11 17.90 -15.96
N ALA A 459 -20.10 17.67 -16.80
CA ALA A 459 -19.83 18.51 -17.98
C ALA A 459 -20.92 18.36 -19.08
N VAL A 460 -21.94 17.54 -18.84
CA VAL A 460 -22.95 17.06 -19.78
C VAL A 460 -24.23 16.76 -18.99
N PRO A 461 -25.35 17.47 -19.19
CA PRO A 461 -26.59 17.18 -18.45
C PRO A 461 -27.35 16.02 -19.11
N TRP A 462 -27.52 14.91 -18.38
CA TRP A 462 -28.11 13.68 -18.90
C TRP A 462 -29.62 13.57 -18.68
N ASP A 463 -30.33 12.95 -19.63
CA ASP A 463 -31.70 12.46 -19.41
C ASP A 463 -31.68 10.95 -19.16
N GLU A 464 -32.00 10.53 -17.94
CA GLU A 464 -31.89 9.12 -17.52
C GLU A 464 -32.99 8.22 -18.10
N GLU A 465 -34.14 8.78 -18.52
CA GLU A 465 -35.18 7.99 -19.19
C GLU A 465 -34.75 7.61 -20.61
N GLU A 466 -34.27 8.60 -21.37
CA GLU A 466 -33.74 8.41 -22.72
C GLU A 466 -32.45 7.56 -22.69
N ILE A 467 -31.59 7.73 -21.69
CA ILE A 467 -30.43 6.85 -21.46
C ILE A 467 -30.87 5.41 -21.18
N TYR A 468 -31.82 5.18 -20.27
CA TYR A 468 -32.27 3.82 -19.95
C TYR A 468 -32.86 3.13 -21.19
N ALA A 469 -33.73 3.83 -21.93
CA ALA A 469 -34.29 3.32 -23.19
C ALA A 469 -33.21 3.03 -24.24
N PHE A 470 -32.22 3.93 -24.40
CA PHE A 470 -31.09 3.72 -25.30
C PHE A 470 -30.24 2.52 -24.91
N LEU A 471 -29.92 2.33 -23.63
CA LEU A 471 -29.07 1.24 -23.15
C LEU A 471 -29.74 -0.13 -23.35
N LEU A 472 -31.05 -0.24 -23.09
CA LEU A 472 -31.81 -1.47 -23.37
C LEU A 472 -31.78 -1.84 -24.86
N ASP A 473 -31.87 -0.85 -25.75
CA ASP A 473 -31.82 -1.08 -27.21
C ASP A 473 -30.40 -1.36 -27.71
N TYR A 474 -29.40 -0.59 -27.25
CA TYR A 474 -27.99 -0.75 -27.64
C TYR A 474 -27.44 -2.12 -27.24
N TYR A 475 -27.72 -2.56 -26.01
CA TYR A 475 -27.27 -3.84 -25.47
C TYR A 475 -28.20 -5.04 -25.79
N SER A 476 -29.31 -4.82 -26.51
CA SER A 476 -30.13 -5.93 -27.01
C SER A 476 -29.37 -6.78 -28.03
N GLY A 477 -28.47 -6.19 -28.83
CA GLY A 477 -27.69 -6.90 -29.86
C GLY A 477 -28.51 -7.53 -31.00
N GLU A 478 -29.85 -7.41 -30.97
CA GLU A 478 -30.74 -7.92 -32.01
C GLU A 478 -31.15 -6.81 -32.98
N PRO A 479 -31.21 -7.07 -34.30
CA PRO A 479 -31.88 -6.16 -35.22
C PRO A 479 -33.39 -6.18 -34.96
N PRO A 480 -34.12 -5.06 -35.17
CA PRO A 480 -35.56 -5.03 -34.97
C PRO A 480 -36.25 -6.08 -35.84
N ALA A 481 -37.14 -6.87 -35.23
CA ALA A 481 -37.95 -7.84 -35.94
C ALA A 481 -38.66 -7.17 -37.12
N ALA A 482 -38.45 -7.69 -38.33
CA ALA A 482 -39.12 -7.17 -39.51
C ALA A 482 -40.63 -7.23 -39.29
N ALA A 483 -41.32 -6.11 -39.51
CA ALA A 483 -42.77 -6.00 -39.35
C ALA A 483 -43.48 -6.96 -40.32
N GLY A 484 -43.77 -8.16 -39.82
CA GLY A 484 -44.42 -9.26 -40.54
C GLY A 484 -45.89 -9.33 -40.18
N ASP A 485 -46.73 -9.35 -41.21
CA ASP A 485 -48.18 -9.21 -41.13
C ASP A 485 -48.88 -10.12 -40.10
N ALA A 486 -49.91 -9.56 -39.47
CA ALA A 486 -50.83 -10.30 -38.62
C ALA A 486 -51.66 -11.32 -39.43
N VAL A 487 -51.39 -12.61 -39.26
CA VAL A 487 -52.31 -13.70 -39.60
C VAL A 487 -52.30 -14.73 -38.47
N GLY A 488 -53.44 -14.96 -37.82
CA GLY A 488 -53.55 -15.89 -36.69
C GLY A 488 -53.81 -17.34 -37.09
N GLY A 489 -53.63 -18.28 -36.15
CA GLY A 489 -54.08 -19.66 -36.33
C GLY A 489 -53.50 -20.70 -35.37
N ASN A 490 -54.33 -21.10 -34.40
CA ASN A 490 -54.29 -22.35 -33.61
C ASN A 490 -53.06 -22.74 -32.78
N ALA A 491 -53.36 -23.05 -31.51
CA ALA A 491 -52.53 -23.87 -30.65
C ALA A 491 -52.52 -25.35 -31.10
N SER A 492 -51.38 -26.03 -30.91
CA SER A 492 -51.35 -27.47 -30.67
C SER A 492 -50.20 -27.79 -29.70
N ASN A 493 -50.48 -28.65 -28.73
CA ASN A 493 -49.68 -28.86 -27.53
C ASN A 493 -48.72 -30.06 -27.69
N SER A 494 -47.45 -29.91 -27.28
CA SER A 494 -46.53 -31.02 -27.01
C SER A 494 -45.54 -30.60 -25.93
N GLY A 495 -45.62 -31.21 -24.74
CA GLY A 495 -44.99 -30.69 -23.53
C GLY A 495 -43.55 -31.16 -23.28
N GLY A 496 -42.87 -30.37 -22.45
CA GLY A 496 -41.64 -30.66 -21.72
C GLY A 496 -41.69 -29.83 -20.43
N GLY A 497 -41.32 -30.41 -19.29
CA GLY A 497 -41.68 -29.85 -17.98
C GLY A 497 -40.94 -28.56 -17.61
N SER A 498 -41.69 -27.54 -17.19
CA SER A 498 -41.14 -26.34 -16.54
C SER A 498 -40.62 -26.69 -15.14
N ARG A 499 -39.30 -26.59 -14.92
CA ARG A 499 -38.75 -26.36 -13.57
C ARG A 499 -38.67 -24.86 -13.36
N GLN A 500 -39.58 -24.35 -12.53
CA GLN A 500 -39.60 -22.94 -12.12
C GLN A 500 -39.00 -22.87 -10.71
N ALA A 501 -37.74 -22.47 -10.63
CA ALA A 501 -37.04 -22.19 -9.38
C ALA A 501 -36.29 -20.87 -9.59
N GLY A 502 -36.97 -19.76 -9.32
CA GLY A 502 -36.40 -18.43 -9.45
C GLY A 502 -35.56 -18.07 -8.23
N TRP A 503 -34.61 -17.17 -8.41
CA TRP A 503 -33.83 -16.57 -7.32
C TRP A 503 -34.75 -15.78 -6.38
N GLY A 504 -34.83 -16.21 -5.12
CA GLY A 504 -35.65 -15.55 -4.11
C GLY A 504 -36.03 -16.45 -2.94
N ASP A 505 -35.06 -16.79 -2.09
CA ASP A 505 -35.25 -17.03 -0.65
C ASP A 505 -33.88 -17.30 0.01
N ALA A 506 -33.24 -16.25 0.53
CA ALA A 506 -32.08 -16.36 1.44
C ALA A 506 -32.55 -16.06 2.86
N ALA A 507 -32.62 -17.10 3.71
CA ALA A 507 -33.20 -16.98 5.03
C ALA A 507 -32.26 -16.27 6.02
N LEU A 508 -32.76 -15.20 6.64
CA LEU A 508 -32.21 -14.68 7.90
C LEU A 508 -32.45 -15.69 9.01
N LEU A 509 -31.44 -15.88 9.87
CA LEU A 509 -31.54 -16.70 11.07
C LEU A 509 -32.29 -15.94 12.17
N ASP A 510 -33.56 -16.30 12.43
CA ASP A 510 -34.04 -16.40 13.80
C ASP A 510 -35.16 -17.47 13.94
N GLY A 511 -35.22 -18.13 15.09
CA GLY A 511 -36.03 -19.33 15.31
C GLY A 511 -37.31 -19.10 16.10
N GLY A 512 -38.48 -19.39 15.51
CA GLY A 512 -39.76 -19.34 16.24
C GLY A 512 -40.93 -19.90 15.44
N GLY A 513 -41.23 -21.20 15.59
CA GLY A 513 -42.30 -21.86 14.85
C GLY A 513 -43.73 -21.56 15.35
N GLY A 514 -44.70 -21.51 14.42
CA GLY A 514 -46.12 -21.30 14.74
C GLY A 514 -47.04 -21.51 13.54
N SER A 515 -47.53 -22.74 13.37
CA SER A 515 -48.28 -23.20 12.19
C SER A 515 -49.62 -22.50 11.87
N SER A 516 -49.93 -22.44 10.57
CA SER A 516 -51.19 -22.89 9.93
C SER A 516 -52.15 -21.87 9.27
N GLN A 517 -52.55 -22.25 8.04
CA GLN A 517 -53.81 -21.94 7.33
C GLN A 517 -54.09 -20.52 6.81
N ALA A 518 -53.90 -20.35 5.50
CA ALA A 518 -54.79 -19.55 4.65
C ALA A 518 -56.13 -20.32 4.42
N PRO A 519 -57.23 -19.69 3.96
CA PRO A 519 -57.31 -19.32 2.54
C PRO A 519 -58.14 -18.05 2.18
N GLU A 520 -58.14 -17.76 0.88
CA GLU A 520 -59.18 -17.05 0.08
C GLU A 520 -59.37 -15.52 0.18
N ALA A 521 -58.97 -14.85 -0.91
CA ALA A 521 -59.64 -13.65 -1.42
C ALA A 521 -60.90 -14.04 -2.23
N PRO A 522 -61.85 -13.11 -2.47
CA PRO A 522 -61.96 -12.66 -3.86
C PRO A 522 -62.35 -11.18 -4.09
N THR A 523 -61.58 -10.53 -4.97
CA THR A 523 -61.98 -9.81 -6.22
C THR A 523 -62.82 -8.51 -6.25
N GLU A 524 -62.52 -7.75 -7.32
CA GLU A 524 -63.28 -6.66 -7.98
C GLU A 524 -63.24 -5.25 -7.35
N GLY A 525 -63.16 -4.19 -8.19
CA GLY A 525 -63.37 -2.83 -7.65
C GLY A 525 -62.98 -1.56 -8.42
N SER A 526 -62.48 -1.61 -9.66
CA SER A 526 -62.58 -0.52 -10.68
C SER A 526 -62.67 0.98 -10.25
N SER A 527 -61.63 1.73 -10.63
CA SER A 527 -61.68 3.05 -11.31
C SER A 527 -61.75 4.40 -10.54
N ALA A 528 -61.14 5.38 -11.22
CA ALA A 528 -61.26 6.84 -11.14
C ALA A 528 -60.69 7.57 -9.91
N ALA A 529 -60.07 8.75 -10.00
CA ALA A 529 -59.30 9.48 -11.02
C ALA A 529 -59.18 10.94 -10.53
N ALA A 530 -57.95 11.47 -10.59
CA ALA A 530 -57.60 12.87 -10.85
C ALA A 530 -57.82 13.99 -9.79
N ALA A 531 -56.81 14.87 -9.78
CA ALA A 531 -56.79 16.27 -9.32
C ALA A 531 -56.82 16.56 -7.80
N ALA A 532 -56.10 17.55 -7.27
CA ALA A 532 -54.95 18.33 -7.78
C ALA A 532 -54.36 19.19 -6.63
N ALA A 533 -53.12 19.68 -6.80
CA ALA A 533 -52.53 20.90 -6.19
C ALA A 533 -52.61 21.05 -4.64
N ALA A 534 -51.52 20.98 -3.87
CA ALA A 534 -50.31 21.82 -3.83
C ALA A 534 -50.35 22.98 -2.79
N ALA A 535 -49.27 23.01 -1.99
CA ALA A 535 -48.59 24.16 -1.37
C ALA A 535 -49.11 24.83 -0.07
N ALA A 536 -48.10 25.10 0.78
CA ALA A 536 -47.92 26.26 1.67
C ALA A 536 -48.59 26.30 3.08
N ALA A 537 -47.81 25.83 4.06
CA ALA A 537 -47.35 26.54 5.26
C ALA A 537 -48.20 27.66 5.91
N ALA A 538 -48.44 27.56 7.23
CA ALA A 538 -47.72 28.36 8.25
C ALA A 538 -48.30 28.25 9.70
N ALA A 539 -47.39 28.27 10.68
CA ALA A 539 -47.48 28.87 12.03
C ALA A 539 -48.53 28.40 13.08
N ALA A 540 -47.96 27.82 14.15
CA ALA A 540 -48.17 28.15 15.57
C ALA A 540 -49.51 27.88 16.31
N GLY A 541 -49.44 27.09 17.40
CA GLY A 541 -50.26 27.37 18.59
C GLY A 541 -50.64 26.20 19.52
N HIS A 542 -49.95 26.12 20.66
CA HIS A 542 -50.44 25.64 21.98
C HIS A 542 -50.84 24.16 22.22
N ALA A 543 -49.97 23.51 23.00
CA ALA A 543 -50.25 22.86 24.29
C ALA A 543 -51.35 21.77 24.40
N GLY A 544 -50.91 20.53 24.67
CA GLY A 544 -51.76 19.46 25.19
C GLY A 544 -51.02 18.14 25.39
N SER A 545 -50.42 17.92 26.56
CA SER A 545 -50.08 16.57 27.05
C SER A 545 -51.32 15.93 27.68
N PRO A 546 -51.48 14.60 27.60
CA PRO A 546 -51.03 13.78 28.73
C PRO A 546 -50.25 12.51 28.32
N GLU A 547 -49.76 11.80 29.34
CA GLU A 547 -48.75 10.74 29.28
C GLU A 547 -49.21 9.42 28.64
N GLY A 548 -48.24 8.65 28.11
CA GLY A 548 -48.50 7.32 27.54
C GLY A 548 -47.24 6.48 27.27
N ALA A 549 -46.62 5.96 28.33
CA ALA A 549 -45.65 4.84 28.40
C ALA A 549 -44.31 4.93 27.60
N PRO A 550 -43.19 4.40 28.14
CA PRO A 550 -41.89 4.38 27.45
C PRO A 550 -41.81 3.21 26.46
N GLY A 551 -41.58 3.53 25.19
CA GLY A 551 -41.26 2.57 24.13
C GLY A 551 -39.87 2.86 23.56
N SER A 552 -39.06 1.81 23.45
CA SER A 552 -37.70 1.75 22.89
C SER A 552 -37.43 2.66 21.68
N ASP A 553 -36.62 3.70 21.86
CA ASP A 553 -36.04 4.52 20.79
C ASP A 553 -34.63 5.00 21.21
N ALA A 554 -33.71 4.03 21.37
CA ALA A 554 -32.32 4.31 21.74
C ALA A 554 -31.36 4.31 20.53
N THR A 555 -31.67 3.57 19.48
CA THR A 555 -30.76 3.33 18.34
C THR A 555 -30.85 4.37 17.22
N THR A 556 -31.83 5.29 17.27
CA THR A 556 -32.05 6.35 16.26
C THR A 556 -31.45 7.70 16.67
N ALA A 557 -31.02 7.86 17.92
CA ALA A 557 -30.45 9.10 18.44
C ALA A 557 -28.94 9.23 18.18
N ASP A 558 -28.17 8.16 18.32
CA ASP A 558 -26.69 8.20 18.35
C ASP A 558 -26.07 8.52 16.98
N SER A 559 -26.65 8.01 15.88
CA SER A 559 -26.20 8.37 14.52
C SER A 559 -26.34 9.88 14.23
N SER A 560 -27.27 10.57 14.91
CA SER A 560 -27.42 12.02 14.81
C SER A 560 -26.34 12.83 15.54
N LEU A 561 -25.63 12.22 16.50
CA LEU A 561 -24.57 12.87 17.27
C LEU A 561 -23.25 12.82 16.50
N VAL A 562 -22.86 11.64 16.03
CA VAL A 562 -21.65 11.47 15.20
C VAL A 562 -21.73 12.32 13.93
N GLU A 563 -22.88 12.35 13.23
CA GLU A 563 -23.06 13.16 12.01
C GLU A 563 -22.95 14.67 12.26
N ARG A 564 -23.41 15.16 13.44
CA ARG A 564 -23.21 16.55 13.85
C ARG A 564 -21.75 16.83 14.22
N ALA A 565 -21.15 15.98 15.05
CA ALA A 565 -19.76 16.09 15.50
C ALA A 565 -18.76 16.01 14.33
N SER A 566 -19.11 15.30 13.26
CA SER A 566 -18.36 15.25 12.00
C SER A 566 -18.19 16.62 11.32
N GLY A 567 -19.01 17.62 11.67
CA GLY A 567 -18.81 19.02 11.27
C GLY A 567 -17.55 19.67 11.86
N SER A 568 -16.91 19.07 12.87
CA SER A 568 -15.63 19.54 13.43
C SER A 568 -14.41 19.17 12.59
N ALA A 569 -14.55 18.21 11.67
CA ALA A 569 -13.49 17.85 10.75
C ALA A 569 -13.29 18.95 9.69
N VAL A 570 -12.02 19.28 9.40
CA VAL A 570 -11.63 20.18 8.32
C VAL A 570 -10.64 19.51 7.38
N LYS A 571 -10.68 19.89 6.10
CA LYS A 571 -9.68 19.48 5.12
C LYS A 571 -8.50 20.43 5.15
N VAL A 572 -7.32 19.86 5.19
CA VAL A 572 -6.03 20.56 5.28
C VAL A 572 -5.34 20.49 3.93
N PHE A 573 -4.74 21.60 3.51
CA PHE A 573 -3.89 21.70 2.34
C PHE A 573 -2.56 22.29 2.79
N SER A 574 -1.46 21.58 2.49
CA SER A 574 -0.11 21.92 2.93
C SER A 574 0.80 22.02 1.72
N GLU A 575 1.51 23.13 1.57
CA GLU A 575 2.69 23.21 0.68
C GLU A 575 3.92 22.86 1.52
N ILE A 576 4.59 21.76 1.18
CA ILE A 576 5.75 21.24 1.91
C ILE A 576 7.00 21.53 1.07
N THR A 577 8.04 22.09 1.70
CA THR A 577 9.34 22.37 1.06
C THR A 577 10.45 21.96 2.02
N GLU A 578 10.94 20.75 1.87
CA GLU A 578 11.93 20.17 2.79
C GLU A 578 13.37 20.63 2.45
N PRO A 579 14.29 20.67 3.44
CA PRO A 579 15.72 20.73 3.14
C PRO A 579 16.17 19.45 2.44
N ASN A 580 17.03 19.57 1.42
CA ASN A 580 17.70 18.40 0.86
C ASN A 580 18.89 18.03 1.76
N TYR A 581 18.75 17.01 2.60
CA TYR A 581 19.81 16.63 3.56
C TYR A 581 21.08 16.06 2.88
N SER A 582 20.98 15.60 1.62
CA SER A 582 22.13 15.16 0.82
C SER A 582 22.95 16.34 0.25
N LEU A 583 22.32 17.50 0.08
CA LEU A 583 22.83 18.76 -0.49
C LEU A 583 22.26 19.93 0.33
N PRO A 584 22.71 20.11 1.58
CA PRO A 584 22.05 20.87 2.65
C PRO A 584 21.87 22.38 2.39
N TRP A 585 22.50 22.93 1.35
CA TRP A 585 22.26 24.29 0.86
C TRP A 585 21.07 24.41 -0.10
N GLN A 586 20.37 23.31 -0.39
CA GLN A 586 19.24 23.23 -1.32
C GLN A 586 17.93 22.85 -0.61
N ARG A 587 16.81 23.12 -1.29
CA ARG A 587 15.48 22.61 -0.95
C ARG A 587 15.05 21.57 -1.96
N GLU A 588 14.25 20.61 -1.52
CA GLU A 588 13.49 19.76 -2.42
C GLU A 588 12.46 20.56 -3.23
N ALA A 589 11.91 19.93 -4.28
CA ALA A 589 10.79 20.50 -5.02
C ALA A 589 9.54 20.63 -4.10
N SER A 590 8.84 21.76 -4.15
CA SER A 590 7.61 21.94 -3.35
C SER A 590 6.58 20.89 -3.72
N ALA A 591 5.98 20.26 -2.71
CA ALA A 591 4.95 19.26 -2.86
C ALA A 591 3.67 19.69 -2.12
N SER A 592 2.53 19.61 -2.81
CA SER A 592 1.22 19.83 -2.20
C SER A 592 0.71 18.53 -1.57
N ALA A 593 0.38 18.57 -0.28
CA ALA A 593 -0.23 17.46 0.46
C ALA A 593 -1.64 17.83 0.95
N THR A 594 -2.48 16.82 1.20
CA THR A 594 -3.79 17.00 1.84
C THR A 594 -3.99 16.02 2.98
N ALA A 595 -4.49 16.53 4.10
CA ALA A 595 -4.81 15.77 5.31
C ALA A 595 -6.15 16.22 5.90
N SER A 596 -6.49 15.68 7.06
CA SER A 596 -7.63 16.11 7.87
C SER A 596 -7.14 16.82 9.14
N GLY A 597 -8.07 17.49 9.82
CA GLY A 597 -7.82 18.14 11.10
C GLY A 597 -9.10 18.23 11.93
N VAL A 598 -8.97 18.35 13.25
CA VAL A 598 -10.11 18.55 14.17
C VAL A 598 -10.16 19.98 14.75
N MET A 599 -11.26 20.70 14.51
CA MET A 599 -11.56 21.97 15.19
C MET A 599 -12.04 21.68 16.62
N ALA A 600 -11.32 22.17 17.63
CA ALA A 600 -11.71 22.05 19.03
C ALA A 600 -11.70 23.42 19.74
N LEU A 601 -12.42 23.50 20.86
CA LEU A 601 -12.27 24.63 21.79
C LEU A 601 -11.05 24.37 22.68
N GLY A 602 -10.11 25.31 22.71
CA GLY A 602 -8.95 25.23 23.59
C GLY A 602 -9.33 25.35 25.07
N PRO A 603 -8.48 24.88 26.00
CA PRO A 603 -8.70 25.05 27.44
C PRO A 603 -8.93 26.52 27.83
N CYS A 604 -9.78 26.73 28.85
CA CYS A 604 -9.98 28.01 29.54
C CYS A 604 -10.40 29.22 28.68
N GLY A 605 -11.04 29.01 27.52
CA GLY A 605 -11.55 30.11 26.69
C GLY A 605 -10.50 30.75 25.78
N SER A 606 -9.39 30.08 25.56
CA SER A 606 -8.44 30.34 24.47
C SER A 606 -9.15 30.34 23.10
N PRO A 607 -8.63 31.07 22.09
CA PRO A 607 -9.20 31.03 20.75
C PRO A 607 -9.21 29.60 20.20
N PRO A 608 -10.19 29.25 19.34
CA PRO A 608 -10.38 27.89 18.88
C PRO A 608 -9.16 27.38 18.13
N SER A 609 -8.83 26.12 18.38
CA SER A 609 -7.55 25.52 18.00
C SER A 609 -7.76 24.26 17.19
N LEU A 610 -6.96 24.11 16.14
CA LEU A 610 -6.99 22.96 15.26
C LEU A 610 -5.78 22.06 15.52
N SER A 611 -6.01 20.76 15.61
CA SER A 611 -4.95 19.76 15.75
C SER A 611 -4.78 18.93 14.47
N LEU A 612 -3.55 18.78 14.00
CA LEU A 612 -3.16 17.99 12.81
C LEU A 612 -2.16 16.87 13.14
N SER A 613 -2.02 15.92 12.23
CA SER A 613 -0.83 15.07 12.03
C SER A 613 -0.08 15.55 10.76
N ALA A 614 1.23 15.25 10.64
CA ALA A 614 2.16 15.57 9.54
C ALA A 614 2.90 16.96 9.61
N PRO A 615 4.07 17.10 8.92
CA PRO A 615 5.13 18.03 9.31
C PRO A 615 4.88 19.50 8.92
N ALA A 616 5.57 20.42 9.63
CA ALA A 616 5.48 21.88 9.51
C ALA A 616 5.56 22.39 8.05
N PRO A 617 4.44 22.81 7.43
CA PRO A 617 4.43 23.21 6.03
C PRO A 617 4.93 24.64 5.82
N ALA A 618 5.42 24.93 4.61
CA ALA A 618 5.79 26.28 4.20
C ALA A 618 4.56 27.21 4.05
N ALA A 619 3.38 26.63 3.75
CA ALA A 619 2.09 27.30 3.84
C ALA A 619 0.98 26.30 4.15
N VAL A 620 0.00 26.71 4.96
CA VAL A 620 -1.18 25.89 5.32
C VAL A 620 -2.47 26.60 4.94
N GLN A 621 -3.42 25.85 4.39
CA GLN A 621 -4.79 26.30 4.17
C GLN A 621 -5.79 25.27 4.68
N LEU A 622 -6.95 25.76 5.12
CA LEU A 622 -8.03 24.95 5.68
C LEU A 622 -9.34 25.18 4.94
N LYS A 623 -10.13 24.12 4.80
CA LYS A 623 -11.48 24.15 4.23
C LYS A 623 -12.44 23.42 5.16
N ARG A 624 -13.55 24.06 5.51
CA ARG A 624 -14.60 23.47 6.36
C ARG A 624 -15.55 22.61 5.52
N ARG A 625 -16.24 21.67 6.18
CA ARG A 625 -17.39 20.98 5.59
C ARG A 625 -18.41 22.01 5.07
N TRP A 626 -18.79 21.89 3.80
CA TRP A 626 -19.75 22.77 3.09
C TRP A 626 -19.33 24.23 2.86
N ASP A 627 -18.07 24.62 3.10
CA ASP A 627 -17.54 25.94 2.71
C ASP A 627 -16.58 25.78 1.52
N ASP A 628 -16.84 26.44 0.39
CA ASP A 628 -15.97 26.38 -0.79
C ASP A 628 -14.66 27.16 -0.62
N ARG A 629 -14.57 28.02 0.40
CA ARG A 629 -13.39 28.86 0.65
C ARG A 629 -12.27 28.07 1.32
N ARG A 630 -11.04 28.36 0.90
CA ARG A 630 -9.83 28.00 1.62
C ARG A 630 -9.35 29.20 2.43
N PHE A 631 -9.08 28.99 3.70
CA PHE A 631 -8.61 30.00 4.62
C PHE A 631 -7.14 29.75 4.93
N ALA A 632 -6.31 30.79 4.92
CA ALA A 632 -4.93 30.67 5.34
C ALA A 632 -4.87 30.37 6.85
N ALA A 633 -4.03 29.42 7.23
CA ALA A 633 -3.81 29.04 8.61
C ALA A 633 -2.34 29.24 9.00
N GLN A 634 -2.11 29.54 10.28
CA GLN A 634 -0.77 29.65 10.85
C GLN A 634 -0.50 28.43 11.73
N VAL A 635 0.72 27.92 11.69
CA VAL A 635 1.21 26.90 12.62
C VAL A 635 1.62 27.59 13.91
N VAL A 636 1.07 27.13 15.02
CA VAL A 636 1.28 27.69 16.37
C VAL A 636 2.35 26.90 17.12
N SER A 637 2.32 25.57 17.06
CA SER A 637 3.27 24.65 17.72
C SER A 637 3.26 23.28 17.01
N VAL A 638 4.35 22.52 17.06
CA VAL A 638 4.47 21.20 16.42
C VAL A 638 5.15 20.17 17.32
N GLY A 639 4.37 19.26 17.88
CA GLY A 639 4.82 18.09 18.62
C GLY A 639 5.18 16.93 17.69
N ARG A 640 6.41 16.96 17.16
CA ARG A 640 6.93 15.90 16.28
C ARG A 640 7.04 14.55 16.98
N ASP A 641 7.32 14.55 18.28
CA ASP A 641 7.37 13.36 19.12
C ASP A 641 6.04 12.57 19.17
N CYS A 642 4.91 13.26 19.04
CA CYS A 642 3.55 12.68 19.12
C CYS A 642 2.73 12.82 17.84
N ASP A 643 3.32 13.30 16.73
CA ASP A 643 2.63 13.59 15.47
C ASP A 643 1.39 14.51 15.64
N VAL A 644 1.57 15.60 16.39
CA VAL A 644 0.54 16.62 16.64
C VAL A 644 1.03 18.01 16.23
N ALA A 645 0.21 18.81 15.56
CA ALA A 645 0.47 20.23 15.32
C ALA A 645 -0.74 21.11 15.62
N LEU A 646 -0.52 22.23 16.32
CA LEU A 646 -1.52 23.22 16.69
C LEU A 646 -1.61 24.30 15.61
N LEU A 647 -2.80 24.57 15.06
CA LEU A 647 -3.02 25.64 14.07
C LEU A 647 -4.09 26.65 14.53
N THR A 648 -4.01 27.86 13.96
CA THR A 648 -5.00 28.94 14.10
C THR A 648 -5.35 29.57 12.75
N VAL A 649 -6.48 30.30 12.70
CA VAL A 649 -6.96 31.07 11.53
C VAL A 649 -7.41 32.45 12.00
N ASP A 650 -6.83 33.49 11.41
CA ASP A 650 -7.15 34.89 11.75
C ASP A 650 -8.49 35.37 11.17
N ASP A 651 -8.96 34.76 10.07
CA ASP A 651 -10.19 35.17 9.40
C ASP A 651 -11.42 34.73 10.23
N PRO A 652 -12.21 35.66 10.81
CA PRO A 652 -13.37 35.31 11.63
C PRO A 652 -14.47 34.58 10.86
N LEU A 653 -14.50 34.67 9.52
CA LEU A 653 -15.48 33.97 8.68
C LEU A 653 -15.23 32.44 8.63
N PHE A 654 -14.04 31.97 9.04
CA PHE A 654 -13.77 30.55 9.28
C PHE A 654 -14.46 30.05 10.56
N TRP A 655 -14.56 30.90 11.58
CA TRP A 655 -15.15 30.52 12.87
C TRP A 655 -16.67 30.74 12.94
N GLU A 656 -17.24 31.57 12.06
CA GLU A 656 -18.69 31.81 12.00
C GLU A 656 -19.47 30.52 11.68
N GLY A 657 -20.26 30.04 12.65
CA GLY A 657 -21.04 28.81 12.53
C GLY A 657 -20.22 27.51 12.55
N ALA A 658 -18.94 27.56 12.96
CA ALA A 658 -18.12 26.37 13.09
C ALA A 658 -18.65 25.40 14.16
N VAL A 659 -18.53 24.10 13.91
CA VAL A 659 -18.79 23.04 14.88
C VAL A 659 -17.46 22.68 15.53
N PHE A 660 -17.43 22.62 16.86
CA PHE A 660 -16.25 22.21 17.61
C PHE A 660 -16.42 20.80 18.15
N ALA A 661 -15.35 20.01 18.09
CA ALA A 661 -15.26 18.76 18.82
C ALA A 661 -15.30 19.04 20.33
N THR A 662 -16.02 18.20 21.06
CA THR A 662 -15.86 18.06 22.51
C THR A 662 -14.96 16.86 22.74
N PHE A 663 -14.00 16.94 23.67
CA PHE A 663 -13.13 15.81 23.98
C PHE A 663 -13.80 14.89 25.00
N GLY A 664 -13.72 13.58 24.76
CA GLY A 664 -14.21 12.54 25.65
C GLY A 664 -13.13 12.02 26.60
N GLU A 665 -13.48 11.01 27.38
CA GLU A 665 -12.51 10.23 28.17
C GLU A 665 -11.78 9.20 27.30
N LEU A 666 -10.62 8.73 27.77
CA LEU A 666 -9.86 7.65 27.14
C LEU A 666 -10.72 6.36 27.07
N PRO A 667 -11.00 5.77 25.90
CA PRO A 667 -11.94 4.66 25.75
C PRO A 667 -11.40 3.34 26.29
N TYR A 668 -12.28 2.35 26.40
CA TYR A 668 -11.95 0.95 26.75
C TYR A 668 -11.88 0.06 25.50
N PRO A 669 -11.18 -1.08 25.57
CA PRO A 669 -11.24 -2.07 24.50
C PRO A 669 -12.69 -2.53 24.23
N ARG A 670 -13.04 -2.62 22.94
CA ARG A 670 -14.38 -2.83 22.37
C ARG A 670 -15.32 -1.62 22.36
N ASP A 671 -14.90 -0.46 22.87
CA ASP A 671 -15.72 0.75 22.71
C ASP A 671 -15.83 1.11 21.22
N PRO A 672 -17.05 1.39 20.72
CA PRO A 672 -17.29 1.76 19.33
C PRO A 672 -16.76 3.17 19.01
N VAL A 673 -16.13 3.29 17.85
CA VAL A 673 -15.49 4.52 17.36
C VAL A 673 -15.76 4.78 15.88
N SER A 674 -15.76 6.04 15.49
CA SER A 674 -15.89 6.51 14.11
C SER A 674 -14.76 7.46 13.76
N VAL A 675 -13.88 7.05 12.83
CA VAL A 675 -12.85 7.90 12.23
C VAL A 675 -13.50 8.82 11.19
N VAL A 676 -13.29 10.13 11.30
CA VAL A 676 -13.85 11.12 10.37
C VAL A 676 -12.74 11.91 9.71
N GLY A 677 -12.75 12.01 8.37
CA GLY A 677 -11.72 12.74 7.64
C GLY A 677 -12.04 12.97 6.15
N TYR A 678 -11.02 13.36 5.38
CA TYR A 678 -11.08 13.68 3.96
C TYR A 678 -10.06 12.83 3.19
N PRO A 679 -10.49 11.80 2.43
CA PRO A 679 -9.57 10.91 1.74
C PRO A 679 -8.83 11.66 0.61
N ILE A 680 -7.60 11.22 0.29
CA ILE A 680 -6.81 11.82 -0.80
C ILE A 680 -7.62 11.89 -2.10
N GLY A 681 -7.63 13.07 -2.72
CA GLY A 681 -8.36 13.36 -3.96
C GLY A 681 -9.86 13.64 -3.81
N GLY A 682 -10.46 13.39 -2.64
CA GLY A 682 -11.87 13.70 -2.35
C GLY A 682 -12.07 15.07 -1.71
N GLU A 683 -13.14 15.79 -2.06
CA GLU A 683 -13.56 17.04 -1.39
C GLU A 683 -14.66 16.80 -0.34
N THR A 684 -15.23 15.58 -0.31
CA THR A 684 -16.26 15.15 0.64
C THR A 684 -15.65 14.50 1.87
N ILE A 685 -16.37 14.59 2.99
CA ILE A 685 -16.04 13.89 4.23
C ILE A 685 -16.21 12.37 4.04
N SER A 686 -15.42 11.58 4.76
CA SER A 686 -15.49 10.12 4.85
C SER A 686 -15.54 9.73 6.33
N VAL A 687 -16.41 8.78 6.64
CA VAL A 687 -16.54 8.19 7.98
C VAL A 687 -16.21 6.70 7.88
N SER A 688 -15.40 6.19 8.80
CA SER A 688 -15.05 4.77 8.91
C SER A 688 -15.28 4.33 10.35
N ALA A 689 -16.25 3.44 10.57
CA ALA A 689 -16.60 2.93 11.88
C ALA A 689 -15.82 1.66 12.23
N GLY A 690 -15.66 1.41 13.53
CA GLY A 690 -15.02 0.22 14.10
C GLY A 690 -15.08 0.26 15.63
N ILE A 691 -14.18 -0.46 16.28
CA ILE A 691 -14.00 -0.50 17.73
C ILE A 691 -12.55 -0.22 18.13
N VAL A 692 -12.34 0.12 19.39
CA VAL A 692 -11.01 0.10 20.03
C VAL A 692 -10.57 -1.34 20.23
N SER A 693 -9.58 -1.78 19.47
CA SER A 693 -9.01 -3.14 19.55
C SER A 693 -8.07 -3.29 20.75
N ARG A 694 -7.28 -2.26 21.06
CA ARG A 694 -6.26 -2.27 22.13
C ARG A 694 -5.86 -0.85 22.54
N LEU A 695 -5.36 -0.71 23.77
CA LEU A 695 -4.53 0.42 24.20
C LEU A 695 -3.12 -0.11 24.46
N GLU A 696 -2.10 0.50 23.86
CA GLU A 696 -0.70 0.09 24.05
C GLU A 696 0.26 1.27 23.93
N VAL A 697 1.43 1.15 24.54
CA VAL A 697 2.56 2.05 24.27
C VAL A 697 3.25 1.55 23.01
N THR A 698 3.26 2.36 21.95
CA THR A 698 3.74 1.97 20.61
C THR A 698 4.66 3.04 20.01
N PRO A 699 5.59 2.69 19.09
CA PRO A 699 6.43 3.68 18.42
C PRO A 699 5.62 4.64 17.52
N TYR A 700 5.79 5.94 17.73
CA TYR A 700 5.23 6.99 16.88
C TYR A 700 6.15 7.27 15.68
N SER A 701 5.62 7.01 14.49
CA SER A 701 6.27 6.96 13.18
C SER A 701 7.36 8.02 12.94
N PHE A 702 7.06 9.29 13.22
CA PHE A 702 7.93 10.43 12.91
C PHE A 702 8.67 11.00 14.14
N GLY A 703 8.27 10.58 15.35
CA GLY A 703 8.81 11.09 16.60
C GLY A 703 9.98 10.29 17.18
N GLY A 704 10.08 8.99 16.83
CA GLY A 704 11.06 8.09 17.46
C GLY A 704 10.82 7.93 18.97
N ARG A 705 9.58 8.11 19.42
CA ARG A 705 9.11 7.94 20.80
C ARG A 705 8.16 6.76 20.89
N GLU A 706 8.11 6.14 22.06
CA GLU A 706 7.09 5.17 22.41
C GLU A 706 6.08 5.86 23.34
N LEU A 707 4.86 6.08 22.87
CA LEU A 707 3.79 6.79 23.60
C LEU A 707 2.50 5.96 23.56
N LEU A 708 1.52 6.31 24.40
CA LEU A 708 0.21 5.66 24.38
C LEU A 708 -0.47 5.88 23.01
N ALA A 709 -1.00 4.81 22.42
CA ALA A 709 -1.89 4.87 21.25
C ALA A 709 -3.12 3.97 21.46
N LEU A 710 -4.23 4.32 20.80
CA LEU A 710 -5.35 3.40 20.62
C LEU A 710 -5.14 2.67 19.29
N GLN A 711 -5.19 1.34 19.32
CA GLN A 711 -5.34 0.52 18.13
C GLN A 711 -6.84 0.36 17.85
N ILE A 712 -7.28 0.56 16.61
CA ILE A 712 -8.67 0.40 16.17
C ILE A 712 -8.73 -0.54 14.95
N ASP A 713 -9.87 -1.18 14.71
CA ASP A 713 -10.11 -1.99 13.50
C ASP A 713 -10.74 -1.20 12.32
N ALA A 714 -11.15 0.05 12.55
CA ALA A 714 -11.62 0.95 11.49
C ALA A 714 -10.49 1.31 10.52
N SER A 715 -10.79 1.33 9.22
CA SER A 715 -9.81 1.65 8.18
C SER A 715 -9.38 3.13 8.22
N ILE A 716 -8.14 3.39 8.63
CA ILE A 716 -7.48 4.69 8.42
C ILE A 716 -6.84 4.68 7.03
N ASN A 717 -7.29 5.59 6.17
CA ASN A 717 -6.77 5.77 4.81
C ASN A 717 -5.99 7.09 4.72
N PRO A 718 -4.97 7.18 3.84
CA PRO A 718 -4.30 8.44 3.54
C PRO A 718 -5.28 9.58 3.25
N GLY A 719 -5.08 10.72 3.92
CA GLY A 719 -5.97 11.88 3.92
C GLY A 719 -6.88 11.96 5.16
N ASN A 720 -7.35 10.84 5.71
CA ASN A 720 -8.14 10.84 6.95
C ASN A 720 -7.28 11.09 8.21
N SER A 721 -5.97 10.88 8.13
CA SER A 721 -5.02 11.22 9.19
C SER A 721 -5.11 12.70 9.58
N GLY A 722 -5.00 12.99 10.87
CA GLY A 722 -5.28 14.30 11.49
C GLY A 722 -6.77 14.54 11.79
N GLY A 723 -7.68 13.73 11.26
CA GLY A 723 -9.12 13.82 11.52
C GLY A 723 -9.55 13.27 12.90
N PRO A 724 -10.68 13.72 13.45
CA PRO A 724 -11.15 13.26 14.75
C PRO A 724 -11.63 11.80 14.71
N VAL A 725 -11.38 11.09 15.81
CA VAL A 725 -11.98 9.79 16.12
C VAL A 725 -13.03 10.00 17.21
N LEU A 726 -14.28 9.70 16.89
CA LEU A 726 -15.45 10.01 17.71
C LEU A 726 -16.01 8.74 18.37
N ASN A 727 -16.46 8.83 19.62
CA ASN A 727 -17.28 7.79 20.25
C ASN A 727 -18.77 7.94 19.87
N GLU A 728 -19.63 7.02 20.32
CA GLU A 728 -21.10 7.07 20.08
C GLU A 728 -21.77 8.37 20.54
N ARG A 729 -21.23 9.05 21.57
CA ARG A 729 -21.76 10.34 22.05
C ARG A 729 -21.37 11.52 21.15
N GLY A 730 -20.54 11.31 20.14
CA GLY A 730 -19.97 12.36 19.28
C GLY A 730 -18.81 13.11 19.93
N GLU A 731 -18.21 12.56 21.00
CA GLU A 731 -17.03 13.13 21.65
C GLU A 731 -15.77 12.59 20.97
N CYS A 732 -14.79 13.46 20.74
CA CYS A 732 -13.47 13.12 20.21
C CYS A 732 -12.63 12.40 21.28
N VAL A 733 -12.29 11.13 21.02
CA VAL A 733 -11.42 10.29 21.88
C VAL A 733 -9.96 10.28 21.41
N GLY A 734 -9.68 10.91 20.27
CA GLY A 734 -8.33 11.08 19.75
C GLY A 734 -8.30 11.48 18.27
N ILE A 735 -7.10 11.50 17.69
CA ILE A 735 -6.86 11.88 16.29
C ILE A 735 -6.28 10.70 15.51
N ALA A 736 -6.83 10.42 14.33
CA ALA A 736 -6.36 9.34 13.48
C ALA A 736 -4.92 9.61 12.99
N PHE A 737 -4.02 8.64 13.11
CA PHE A 737 -2.68 8.71 12.54
C PHE A 737 -2.27 7.37 11.91
N GLN A 738 -1.27 7.40 11.04
CA GLN A 738 -0.81 6.21 10.33
C GLN A 738 0.51 5.71 10.93
N ALA A 739 0.49 4.49 11.47
CA ALA A 739 1.70 3.82 11.93
C ALA A 739 2.53 3.29 10.75
N ILE A 740 3.85 3.25 10.94
CA ILE A 740 4.79 2.48 10.11
C ILE A 740 4.58 0.98 10.39
N ASP A 741 4.84 0.13 9.38
CA ASP A 741 4.66 -1.34 9.40
C ASP A 741 3.21 -1.90 9.45
N SER A 742 2.29 -1.33 8.66
CA SER A 742 1.03 -2.01 8.30
C SER A 742 1.16 -3.02 7.14
N ALA A 743 2.37 -3.29 6.63
CA ALA A 743 2.59 -4.16 5.46
C ALA A 743 2.19 -5.63 5.67
N GLN A 744 1.97 -6.05 6.93
CA GLN A 744 1.53 -7.38 7.32
C GLN A 744 0.20 -7.39 8.10
N ALA A 745 -0.46 -6.24 8.27
CA ALA A 745 -1.65 -6.10 9.09
C ALA A 745 -2.80 -5.39 8.34
N GLU A 746 -3.78 -6.16 7.87
CA GLU A 746 -5.04 -5.62 7.36
C GLU A 746 -5.94 -5.16 8.52
N ASN A 747 -6.72 -4.09 8.30
CA ASN A 747 -7.67 -3.52 9.28
C ASN A 747 -7.06 -3.17 10.66
N VAL A 748 -5.90 -2.51 10.66
CA VAL A 748 -5.32 -1.90 11.87
C VAL A 748 -5.09 -0.41 11.63
N GLY A 749 -5.85 0.42 12.35
CA GLY A 749 -5.62 1.86 12.47
C GLY A 749 -5.04 2.22 13.84
N TYR A 750 -4.36 3.37 13.93
CA TYR A 750 -3.87 3.91 15.19
C TYR A 750 -4.41 5.34 15.43
N VAL A 751 -4.58 5.69 16.70
CA VAL A 751 -5.17 6.96 17.14
C VAL A 751 -4.31 7.57 18.24
N VAL A 752 -3.96 8.84 18.09
CA VAL A 752 -3.33 9.67 19.13
C VAL A 752 -4.42 9.98 20.17
N PRO A 753 -4.39 9.40 21.38
CA PRO A 753 -5.48 9.51 22.33
C PRO A 753 -5.54 10.89 22.96
N VAL A 754 -6.72 11.25 23.48
CA VAL A 754 -6.94 12.50 24.24
C VAL A 754 -5.86 12.80 25.30
N ASP A 755 -5.36 11.81 26.03
CA ASP A 755 -4.28 11.99 27.02
C ASP A 755 -3.01 12.62 26.41
N ILE A 756 -2.61 12.18 25.22
CA ILE A 756 -1.43 12.70 24.50
C ILE A 756 -1.74 14.08 23.89
N LEU A 757 -2.97 14.31 23.44
CA LEU A 757 -3.40 15.63 22.96
C LEU A 757 -3.42 16.67 24.09
N PHE A 758 -3.90 16.31 25.27
CA PHE A 758 -3.92 17.19 26.44
C PHE A 758 -2.51 17.47 26.96
N HIS A 759 -1.62 16.48 27.02
CA HIS A 759 -0.21 16.71 27.36
C HIS A 759 0.44 17.73 26.40
N PHE A 760 0.29 17.53 25.09
CA PHE A 760 0.81 18.46 24.07
C PHE A 760 0.21 19.87 24.19
N LEU A 761 -1.10 19.97 24.44
CA LEU A 761 -1.80 21.25 24.60
C LEU A 761 -1.36 21.99 25.86
N ASP A 762 -1.31 21.31 27.00
CA ASP A 762 -0.89 21.90 28.27
C ASP A 762 0.56 22.37 28.18
N ASP A 763 1.49 21.52 27.72
CA ASP A 763 2.91 21.86 27.53
C ASP A 763 3.09 23.07 26.59
N THR A 764 2.36 23.12 25.47
CA THR A 764 2.40 24.25 24.54
C THR A 764 1.83 25.55 25.14
N LEU A 765 0.79 25.46 25.99
CA LEU A 765 0.01 26.62 26.45
C LEU A 765 0.41 27.14 27.85
N THR A 766 1.08 26.34 28.68
CA THR A 766 1.52 26.78 30.02
C THR A 766 2.91 27.41 30.03
N ASN A 767 3.75 27.10 29.04
CA ASN A 767 5.17 27.49 29.04
C ASN A 767 5.47 28.90 28.52
N GLY A 768 4.45 29.64 28.04
CA GLY A 768 4.61 31.03 27.60
C GLY A 768 3.55 31.47 26.58
N GLU A 769 3.88 32.47 25.78
CA GLU A 769 3.12 32.76 24.56
C GLU A 769 3.32 31.61 23.56
N PRO A 770 2.25 31.07 22.93
CA PRO A 770 2.36 29.95 22.00
C PRO A 770 3.32 30.26 20.84
N SER A 771 4.26 29.36 20.59
CA SER A 771 5.25 29.49 19.52
C SER A 771 5.69 28.13 19.00
N MET A 772 6.34 28.12 17.82
CA MET A 772 6.76 26.90 17.13
C MET A 772 7.64 25.97 17.97
N ASP A 773 8.36 26.53 18.95
CA ASP A 773 9.29 25.85 19.86
C ASP A 773 8.74 25.75 21.30
N ALA A 774 7.45 26.05 21.53
CA ALA A 774 6.85 26.06 22.88
C ALA A 774 6.63 24.66 23.47
N PHE A 775 6.47 23.65 22.62
CA PHE A 775 6.36 22.25 23.04
C PHE A 775 7.76 21.70 23.41
N THR A 776 7.92 21.31 24.67
CA THR A 776 9.18 20.83 25.26
C THR A 776 9.40 19.33 25.06
N GLY A 777 8.34 18.57 24.79
CA GLY A 777 8.41 17.16 24.44
C GLY A 777 8.03 16.22 25.58
N PHE A 778 8.15 14.92 25.31
CA PHE A 778 7.92 13.88 26.32
C PHE A 778 9.23 13.57 27.06
N PRO A 779 9.25 13.56 28.40
CA PRO A 779 10.45 13.20 29.15
C PRO A 779 10.82 11.72 29.00
N SER A 780 12.00 11.37 29.48
CA SER A 780 12.42 9.97 29.66
C SER A 780 13.09 9.76 31.02
N LEU A 781 13.17 8.52 31.49
CA LEU A 781 13.97 8.20 32.68
C LEU A 781 15.48 8.12 32.36
N GLY A 782 15.90 8.07 31.10
CA GLY A 782 17.31 8.03 30.71
C GLY A 782 18.04 6.72 31.05
N VAL A 783 17.34 5.58 31.03
CA VAL A 783 17.90 4.25 31.35
C VAL A 783 17.48 3.15 30.37
N GLN A 784 18.33 2.13 30.22
CA GLN A 784 17.97 0.82 29.70
C GLN A 784 17.83 -0.17 30.84
N TRP A 785 16.79 -0.99 30.81
CA TRP A 785 16.45 -1.94 31.87
C TRP A 785 16.28 -3.38 31.36
N GLN A 786 16.19 -4.33 32.27
CA GLN A 786 15.99 -5.75 32.00
C GLN A 786 14.89 -6.33 32.90
N ARG A 787 14.03 -7.17 32.31
CA ARG A 787 13.03 -7.96 33.04
C ARG A 787 13.68 -8.86 34.11
N MET A 788 13.02 -8.97 35.25
CA MET A 788 13.44 -9.79 36.39
C MET A 788 12.44 -10.91 36.69
N GLU A 789 11.78 -11.47 35.68
CA GLU A 789 10.80 -12.57 35.82
C GLU A 789 11.37 -13.80 36.55
N SER A 790 12.69 -14.03 36.44
CA SER A 790 13.41 -15.08 37.17
C SER A 790 13.49 -14.81 38.67
N GLU A 791 12.87 -15.67 39.48
CA GLU A 791 12.98 -15.68 40.95
C GLU A 791 14.42 -15.83 41.46
N VAL A 792 15.30 -16.47 40.69
CA VAL A 792 16.73 -16.60 41.05
C VAL A 792 17.43 -15.26 40.86
N MET A 793 17.07 -14.52 39.81
CA MET A 793 17.58 -13.17 39.58
C MET A 793 17.10 -12.20 40.65
N ARG A 794 15.79 -12.17 40.95
CA ARG A 794 15.24 -11.32 42.03
C ARG A 794 15.95 -11.55 43.37
N ARG A 795 16.09 -12.81 43.79
CA ARG A 795 16.83 -13.17 45.03
C ARG A 795 18.32 -12.82 44.99
N ALA A 796 18.97 -12.85 43.83
CA ALA A 796 20.38 -12.49 43.70
C ALA A 796 20.64 -10.99 43.92
N TYR A 797 19.68 -10.14 43.57
CA TYR A 797 19.73 -8.68 43.81
C TYR A 797 19.03 -8.23 45.12
N GLY A 798 18.58 -9.17 45.96
CA GLY A 798 17.97 -8.86 47.27
C GLY A 798 16.47 -8.52 47.24
N VAL A 799 15.81 -8.60 46.08
CA VAL A 799 14.37 -8.38 45.95
C VAL A 799 13.60 -9.43 46.74
N GLN A 800 12.64 -9.00 47.56
CA GLN A 800 11.90 -9.88 48.48
C GLN A 800 10.92 -10.81 47.75
N GLU A 801 10.47 -11.85 48.45
CA GLU A 801 9.46 -12.77 47.92
C GLU A 801 8.09 -12.07 47.84
N GLY A 802 7.58 -11.92 46.61
CA GLY A 802 6.36 -11.17 46.30
C GLY A 802 6.62 -9.80 45.66
N ASP A 803 7.81 -9.22 45.85
CA ASP A 803 8.17 -7.92 45.26
C ASP A 803 8.54 -8.02 43.77
N GLY A 804 8.25 -6.94 43.05
CA GLY A 804 8.59 -6.74 41.65
C GLY A 804 9.82 -5.86 41.42
N GLY A 805 9.99 -5.47 40.15
CA GLY A 805 10.96 -4.49 39.70
C GLY A 805 11.71 -4.90 38.43
N VAL A 806 12.40 -3.94 37.83
CA VAL A 806 13.28 -4.14 36.66
C VAL A 806 14.71 -3.73 36.96
N LEU A 807 15.69 -4.47 36.45
CA LEU A 807 17.11 -4.20 36.68
C LEU A 807 17.61 -3.11 35.73
N VAL A 808 18.21 -2.04 36.24
CA VAL A 808 18.89 -1.02 35.44
C VAL A 808 20.16 -1.61 34.84
N ARG A 809 20.13 -1.88 33.53
CA ARG A 809 21.28 -2.40 32.78
C ARG A 809 22.29 -1.31 32.43
N ARG A 810 21.82 -0.09 32.16
CA ARG A 810 22.64 1.03 31.72
C ARG A 810 21.92 2.34 31.99
N VAL A 811 22.64 3.33 32.48
CA VAL A 811 22.19 4.71 32.61
C VAL A 811 22.83 5.51 31.48
N PHE A 812 22.10 6.41 30.85
CA PHE A 812 22.67 7.27 29.82
C PHE A 812 23.62 8.32 30.44
N PRO A 813 24.74 8.68 29.78
CA PRO A 813 25.70 9.64 30.35
C PRO A 813 25.14 11.07 30.50
N VAL A 814 24.08 11.38 29.75
CA VAL A 814 23.31 12.63 29.78
C VAL A 814 21.81 12.33 29.87
N GLY A 815 21.01 13.27 30.36
CA GLY A 815 19.59 13.10 30.63
C GLY A 815 19.27 12.82 32.11
N SER A 816 17.97 12.74 32.41
CA SER A 816 17.35 12.70 33.75
C SER A 816 18.12 11.96 34.85
N SER A 817 18.45 10.69 34.61
CA SER A 817 19.06 9.82 35.63
C SER A 817 20.59 9.86 35.68
N ALA A 818 21.24 10.69 34.85
CA ALA A 818 22.71 10.74 34.75
C ALA A 818 23.35 11.04 36.12
N GLY A 819 24.16 10.09 36.60
CA GLY A 819 24.81 10.18 37.91
C GLY A 819 23.90 9.97 39.14
N GLN A 820 22.61 9.68 38.95
CA GLN A 820 21.63 9.47 40.03
C GLN A 820 21.28 7.98 40.20
N LEU A 821 20.78 7.36 39.13
CA LEU A 821 20.68 5.90 39.03
C LEU A 821 22.06 5.32 38.70
N LEU A 822 22.26 4.06 39.06
CA LEU A 822 23.44 3.28 38.75
C LEU A 822 23.04 2.02 37.99
N GLN A 823 24.01 1.44 37.29
CA GLN A 823 23.87 0.06 36.81
C GLN A 823 23.68 -0.87 38.02
N ASP A 824 22.86 -1.90 37.82
CA ASP A 824 22.48 -2.93 38.80
C ASP A 824 21.53 -2.47 39.94
N ASP A 825 21.03 -1.22 39.90
CA ASP A 825 19.84 -0.81 40.65
C ASP A 825 18.61 -1.61 40.19
N VAL A 826 17.72 -2.01 41.11
CA VAL A 826 16.40 -2.54 40.76
C VAL A 826 15.36 -1.44 40.96
N LEU A 827 14.75 -0.96 39.87
CA LEU A 827 13.61 -0.04 39.90
C LEU A 827 12.36 -0.78 40.40
N GLN A 828 11.86 -0.44 41.58
CA GLN A 828 10.70 -1.10 42.21
C GLN A 828 9.42 -0.26 42.13
N ARG A 829 9.50 1.06 42.29
CA ARG A 829 8.36 1.97 42.14
C ARG A 829 8.72 3.25 41.40
N PHE A 830 7.74 3.81 40.69
CA PHE A 830 7.80 5.12 40.05
C PHE A 830 6.54 5.90 40.45
N GLU A 831 6.68 7.10 41.01
CA GLU A 831 5.56 7.87 41.62
C GLU A 831 4.74 7.03 42.63
N GLY A 832 5.42 6.15 43.37
CA GLY A 832 4.79 5.21 44.32
C GLY A 832 4.03 4.05 43.67
N VAL A 833 3.93 3.98 42.34
CA VAL A 833 3.28 2.88 41.59
C VAL A 833 4.26 1.71 41.44
N GLU A 834 3.81 0.50 41.76
CA GLU A 834 4.63 -0.72 41.71
C GLU A 834 4.90 -1.21 40.29
N ILE A 835 6.19 -1.47 40.02
CA ILE A 835 6.69 -2.01 38.76
C ILE A 835 6.78 -3.54 38.88
N ALA A 836 6.12 -4.28 38.00
CA ALA A 836 6.19 -5.74 37.97
C ALA A 836 7.50 -6.25 37.32
N PRO A 837 7.86 -7.53 37.53
CA PRO A 837 9.09 -8.12 36.98
C PRO A 837 9.24 -8.07 35.45
N ASP A 838 8.15 -7.86 34.72
CA ASP A 838 8.11 -7.75 33.25
C ASP A 838 8.27 -6.29 32.74
N GLY A 839 8.29 -5.30 33.63
CA GLY A 839 8.31 -3.86 33.33
C GLY A 839 6.93 -3.22 33.19
N THR A 840 5.85 -3.92 33.55
CA THR A 840 4.49 -3.37 33.52
C THR A 840 4.07 -2.75 34.86
N VAL A 841 3.15 -1.80 34.81
CA VAL A 841 2.49 -1.15 35.96
C VAL A 841 0.97 -1.36 35.88
N PRO A 842 0.23 -1.28 37.00
CA PRO A 842 -1.23 -1.17 36.97
C PRO A 842 -1.67 0.06 36.15
N PHE A 843 -2.69 -0.10 35.31
CA PHE A 843 -3.21 0.97 34.46
C PHE A 843 -4.69 1.24 34.73
N ARG A 844 -5.53 0.19 34.66
CA ARG A 844 -6.95 0.20 34.99
C ARG A 844 -7.30 -1.02 35.83
N THR A 845 -8.55 -1.17 36.25
CA THR A 845 -9.04 -2.22 37.17
C THR A 845 -8.51 -3.63 36.83
N ASP A 846 -8.46 -3.98 35.54
CA ASP A 846 -7.99 -5.29 35.04
C ASP A 846 -6.93 -5.16 33.91
N GLU A 847 -6.28 -3.99 33.77
CA GLU A 847 -5.31 -3.71 32.69
C GLU A 847 -3.94 -3.31 33.25
N ARG A 848 -2.88 -3.67 32.51
CA ARG A 848 -1.48 -3.31 32.79
C ARG A 848 -0.85 -2.64 31.58
N MET A 849 0.00 -1.65 31.83
CA MET A 849 0.69 -0.87 30.79
C MET A 849 2.21 -0.91 31.01
N ALA A 850 3.02 -0.64 29.99
CA ALA A 850 4.46 -0.48 30.17
C ALA A 850 4.78 0.70 31.11
N MET A 851 5.79 0.59 31.98
CA MET A 851 6.14 1.65 32.94
C MET A 851 6.49 3.00 32.28
N SER A 852 6.90 2.98 31.00
CA SER A 852 7.14 4.18 30.19
C SER A 852 5.91 5.08 30.05
N TYR A 853 4.69 4.52 30.14
CA TYR A 853 3.46 5.30 30.18
C TYR A 853 3.48 6.34 31.32
N LEU A 854 3.80 5.93 32.55
CA LEU A 854 3.84 6.84 33.70
C LEU A 854 4.86 7.96 33.53
N VAL A 855 6.02 7.65 32.92
CA VAL A 855 7.04 8.66 32.60
C VAL A 855 6.49 9.65 31.57
N SER A 856 5.82 9.17 30.52
CA SER A 856 5.25 10.01 29.45
C SER A 856 4.02 10.84 29.85
N GLN A 857 3.42 10.59 31.02
CA GLN A 857 2.35 11.44 31.57
C GLN A 857 2.87 12.68 32.31
N LEU A 858 4.17 12.75 32.59
CA LEU A 858 4.82 13.89 33.23
C LEU A 858 5.44 14.84 32.19
N PHE A 859 5.80 16.05 32.60
CA PHE A 859 6.37 17.08 31.75
C PHE A 859 7.90 17.17 31.88
N VAL A 860 8.55 17.77 30.89
CA VAL A 860 9.99 18.08 30.97
C VAL A 860 10.21 19.14 32.05
N GLY A 861 11.10 18.84 33.00
CA GLY A 861 11.36 19.66 34.19
C GLY A 861 10.65 19.16 35.46
N ASP A 862 9.67 18.26 35.37
CA ASP A 862 9.06 17.64 36.56
C ASP A 862 10.08 16.83 37.35
N VAL A 863 9.83 16.67 38.66
CA VAL A 863 10.67 15.86 39.56
C VAL A 863 9.92 14.61 39.96
N ALA A 864 10.34 13.45 39.44
CA ALA A 864 9.73 12.16 39.73
C ALA A 864 10.43 11.42 40.88
N THR A 865 9.64 10.80 41.74
CA THR A 865 10.05 9.96 42.86
C THR A 865 10.23 8.52 42.37
N VAL A 866 11.41 7.96 42.59
CA VAL A 866 11.79 6.63 42.11
C VAL A 866 12.34 5.80 43.26
N ASP A 867 11.68 4.70 43.59
CA ASP A 867 12.16 3.75 44.61
C ASP A 867 13.01 2.67 43.93
N VAL A 868 14.25 2.55 44.38
CA VAL A 868 15.19 1.52 43.93
C VAL A 868 15.67 0.64 45.07
N LEU A 869 16.07 -0.59 44.72
CA LEU A 869 16.91 -1.43 45.55
C LEU A 869 18.35 -1.34 45.03
N ARG A 870 19.29 -0.87 45.86
CA ARG A 870 20.72 -0.73 45.53
C ARG A 870 21.53 -1.55 46.52
N ASP A 871 22.34 -2.49 46.04
CA ASP A 871 23.08 -3.47 46.86
C ASP A 871 22.20 -4.26 47.87
N GLY A 872 20.90 -4.40 47.58
CA GLY A 872 19.92 -5.05 48.44
C GLY A 872 19.27 -4.13 49.50
N GLU A 873 19.63 -2.84 49.55
CA GLU A 873 19.05 -1.85 50.47
C GLU A 873 18.10 -0.89 49.72
N PRO A 874 16.95 -0.53 50.30
CA PRO A 874 15.98 0.37 49.67
C PRO A 874 16.44 1.84 49.71
N LEU A 875 16.30 2.54 48.58
CA LEU A 875 16.67 3.93 48.39
C LEU A 875 15.59 4.64 47.56
N GLN A 876 15.17 5.83 47.98
CA GLN A 876 14.29 6.70 47.21
C GLN A 876 15.09 7.84 46.60
N LEU A 877 14.85 8.12 45.32
CA LEU A 877 15.52 9.16 44.53
C LEU A 877 14.47 10.13 43.96
N ASN A 878 14.84 11.41 43.88
CA ASN A 878 14.01 12.44 43.24
C ASN A 878 14.74 12.91 41.97
N ILE A 879 14.24 12.52 40.81
CA ILE A 879 14.90 12.67 39.52
C ILE A 879 14.15 13.73 38.71
N THR A 880 14.82 14.85 38.41
CA THR A 880 14.32 15.80 37.41
C THR A 880 14.29 15.12 36.04
N LEU A 881 13.16 15.21 35.36
CA LEU A 881 12.91 14.58 34.08
C LEU A 881 13.27 15.51 32.92
N GLU A 882 14.05 14.98 31.98
CA GLU A 882 14.50 15.68 30.77
C GLU A 882 14.00 14.95 29.51
N ALA A 883 13.84 15.69 28.42
CA ALA A 883 13.66 15.10 27.09
C ALA A 883 14.93 14.29 26.72
N PRO A 884 14.81 13.06 26.18
CA PRO A 884 15.94 12.24 25.79
C PRO A 884 16.74 12.85 24.64
N ASP A 885 18.03 13.07 24.88
CA ASP A 885 18.97 13.62 23.91
C ASP A 885 19.74 12.49 23.17
N ARG A 886 19.27 12.13 21.97
CA ARG A 886 19.83 11.03 21.16
C ARG A 886 21.08 11.48 20.38
N LEU A 887 22.07 10.59 20.24
CA LEU A 887 23.27 10.87 19.44
C LEU A 887 22.98 11.05 17.93
N VAL A 888 21.99 10.29 17.44
CA VAL A 888 21.41 10.46 16.10
C VAL A 888 19.96 10.91 16.28
N PRO A 889 19.61 12.18 16.01
CA PRO A 889 18.27 12.69 16.21
C PRO A 889 17.31 12.18 15.13
N PHE A 890 16.06 11.91 15.53
CA PHE A 890 14.98 11.49 14.62
C PHE A 890 14.45 12.64 13.76
N HIS A 891 14.54 13.87 14.25
CA HIS A 891 14.15 15.10 13.54
C HIS A 891 15.00 16.29 14.04
N LEU A 892 15.10 17.34 13.24
CA LEU A 892 15.83 18.58 13.59
C LEU A 892 14.89 19.69 14.10
N ASN A 893 13.69 19.35 14.60
CA ASN A 893 12.66 20.32 15.02
C ASN A 893 12.28 21.42 14.01
N GLY A 894 12.57 21.22 12.71
CA GLY A 894 12.32 22.20 11.65
C GLY A 894 13.47 23.17 11.40
N GLN A 895 14.60 23.00 12.08
CA GLN A 895 15.86 23.63 11.74
C GLN A 895 16.43 23.02 10.45
N ASP A 896 17.15 23.82 9.67
CA ASP A 896 17.88 23.34 8.50
C ASP A 896 19.11 22.51 8.93
N PRO A 897 19.55 21.53 8.13
CA PRO A 897 20.74 20.73 8.44
C PRO A 897 22.01 21.58 8.45
N SER A 898 22.74 21.55 9.58
CA SER A 898 24.06 22.16 9.72
C SER A 898 25.07 21.47 8.80
N TYR A 899 25.76 22.26 7.97
CA TYR A 899 26.78 21.80 7.02
C TYR A 899 28.01 22.72 6.93
N LEU A 900 29.13 22.15 6.50
CA LEU A 900 30.41 22.81 6.22
C LEU A 900 31.04 22.29 4.92
N VAL A 901 31.38 23.20 3.99
CA VAL A 901 32.14 22.94 2.76
C VAL A 901 33.54 23.54 2.88
N ALA A 902 34.57 22.71 2.85
CA ALA A 902 35.97 23.14 2.96
C ALA A 902 36.86 22.44 1.93
N GLY A 903 37.44 23.20 0.99
CA GLY A 903 38.35 22.70 -0.05
C GLY A 903 37.73 21.76 -1.08
N GLY A 904 36.44 21.44 -0.95
CA GLY A 904 35.74 20.38 -1.69
C GLY A 904 35.12 19.32 -0.77
N LEU A 905 35.58 19.17 0.47
CA LEU A 905 34.96 18.26 1.43
C LEU A 905 33.64 18.86 1.96
N LEU A 906 32.55 18.10 1.90
CA LEU A 906 31.27 18.42 2.54
C LEU A 906 31.11 17.61 3.82
N PHE A 907 30.91 18.31 4.94
CA PHE A 907 30.58 17.73 6.23
C PHE A 907 29.15 18.08 6.65
N ASP A 908 28.47 17.08 7.21
CA ASP A 908 27.10 17.13 7.72
C ASP A 908 27.02 16.53 9.14
N VAL A 909 25.89 16.71 9.81
CA VAL A 909 25.54 16.01 11.06
C VAL A 909 24.62 14.81 10.76
N LEU A 910 25.01 13.63 11.22
CA LEU A 910 24.20 12.41 11.10
C LEU A 910 22.85 12.58 11.83
N SER A 911 21.76 12.32 11.11
CA SER A 911 20.39 12.34 11.61
C SER A 911 19.55 11.32 10.84
N VAL A 912 18.37 10.95 11.34
CA VAL A 912 17.45 10.07 10.60
C VAL A 912 17.00 10.67 9.26
N PRO A 913 16.66 11.98 9.15
CA PRO A 913 16.35 12.58 7.86
C PRO A 913 17.53 12.58 6.88
N TYR A 914 18.77 12.72 7.37
CA TYR A 914 19.98 12.55 6.55
C TYR A 914 20.13 11.11 6.04
N LEU A 915 19.96 10.11 6.91
CA LEU A 915 19.99 8.69 6.50
C LEU A 915 18.90 8.39 5.47
N PHE A 916 17.69 8.92 5.66
CA PHE A 916 16.58 8.78 4.73
C PHE A 916 16.87 9.46 3.37
N SER A 917 17.46 10.65 3.37
CA SER A 917 17.81 11.36 2.13
C SER A 917 18.91 10.65 1.33
N GLU A 918 19.91 10.07 2.01
CA GLU A 918 21.05 9.43 1.37
C GLU A 918 20.80 7.96 0.96
N TYR A 919 19.86 7.26 1.63
CA TYR A 919 19.62 5.81 1.46
C TYR A 919 18.15 5.40 1.26
N GLY A 920 17.19 6.32 1.36
CA GLY A 920 15.75 6.06 1.20
C GLY A 920 15.07 5.41 2.42
N GLU A 921 13.83 4.93 2.23
CA GLU A 921 13.05 4.22 3.26
C GLU A 921 13.77 2.98 3.82
N GLU A 922 14.58 2.33 2.97
CA GLU A 922 15.36 1.13 3.31
C GLU A 922 16.73 1.44 3.96
N PHE A 923 16.96 2.67 4.43
CA PHE A 923 18.19 3.03 5.16
C PHE A 923 18.57 2.06 6.31
N PRO A 924 17.65 1.41 7.06
CA PRO A 924 18.04 0.45 8.11
C PRO A 924 18.72 -0.82 7.58
N LYS A 925 18.66 -1.06 6.26
CA LYS A 925 19.31 -2.17 5.55
C LYS A 925 20.47 -1.69 4.66
N GLU A 926 20.30 -0.53 4.01
CA GLU A 926 21.23 0.00 3.00
C GLU A 926 22.33 0.93 3.55
N ALA A 927 22.11 1.59 4.69
CA ALA A 927 23.10 2.50 5.25
C ALA A 927 24.32 1.73 5.81
N PRO A 928 25.54 2.32 5.79
CA PRO A 928 26.73 1.70 6.35
C PRO A 928 26.52 1.24 7.78
N VAL A 929 26.85 -0.03 8.06
CA VAL A 929 26.66 -0.69 9.36
C VAL A 929 27.21 0.12 10.54
N ARG A 930 28.27 0.93 10.32
CA ARG A 930 28.83 1.81 11.36
C ARG A 930 27.97 3.04 11.68
N LEU A 931 27.27 3.60 10.70
CA LEU A 931 26.28 4.66 10.96
C LEU A 931 25.04 4.05 11.62
N LEU A 932 24.64 2.84 11.21
CA LEU A 932 23.54 2.11 11.84
C LEU A 932 23.83 1.72 13.30
N ASP A 933 25.05 1.30 13.63
CA ASP A 933 25.48 1.06 15.02
C ASP A 933 25.36 2.32 15.88
N LEU A 934 25.75 3.49 15.34
CA LEU A 934 25.58 4.78 16.01
C LEU A 934 24.11 5.20 16.16
N PHE A 935 23.26 4.90 15.17
CA PHE A 935 21.82 5.14 15.23
C PHE A 935 21.11 4.25 16.26
N LEU A 936 21.42 2.95 16.28
CA LEU A 936 20.76 1.95 17.14
C LEU A 936 21.31 1.92 18.57
N HIS A 937 22.61 2.21 18.76
CA HIS A 937 23.32 1.96 20.02
C HIS A 937 24.16 3.16 20.52
N GLY A 938 24.31 4.20 19.70
CA GLY A 938 25.04 5.41 20.05
C GLY A 938 24.38 6.23 21.16
N GLN A 939 25.21 6.85 22.00
CA GLN A 939 24.80 7.69 23.11
C GLN A 939 25.71 8.91 23.17
N LYS A 940 25.14 10.07 23.53
CA LYS A 940 25.91 11.27 23.82
C LYS A 940 26.65 11.13 25.14
N ASN A 941 27.88 11.61 25.17
CA ASN A 941 28.73 11.79 26.35
C ASN A 941 28.67 13.25 26.86
N SER A 942 28.27 14.19 26.00
CA SER A 942 27.93 15.57 26.33
C SER A 942 26.77 16.05 25.43
N SER A 943 25.98 17.01 25.90
CA SER A 943 24.78 17.49 25.18
C SER A 943 25.08 18.10 23.80
N ASP A 944 26.28 18.63 23.60
CA ASP A 944 26.77 19.17 22.33
C ASP A 944 27.34 18.13 21.36
N GLU A 945 27.43 16.85 21.76
CA GLU A 945 28.02 15.81 20.90
C GLU A 945 27.14 15.49 19.69
N GLN A 946 27.77 15.47 18.51
CA GLN A 946 27.18 15.16 17.21
C GLN A 946 28.09 14.18 16.46
N VAL A 947 27.51 13.30 15.66
CA VAL A 947 28.29 12.50 14.70
C VAL A 947 28.49 13.33 13.43
N VAL A 948 29.67 13.92 13.29
CA VAL A 948 30.09 14.61 12.07
C VAL A 948 30.43 13.57 11.00
N VAL A 949 29.85 13.73 9.81
CA VAL A 949 30.00 12.83 8.67
C VAL A 949 30.64 13.59 7.52
N LEU A 950 31.70 13.04 6.92
CA LEU A 950 32.14 13.41 5.59
C LEU A 950 31.12 12.82 4.60
N ASN A 951 30.19 13.64 4.13
CA ASN A 951 29.14 13.25 3.20
C ASN A 951 29.77 12.93 1.84
N ARG A 952 30.48 13.89 1.22
CA ARG A 952 31.08 13.71 -0.11
C ARG A 952 32.28 14.62 -0.36
N VAL A 953 33.04 14.26 -1.40
CA VAL A 953 34.15 15.06 -1.94
C VAL A 953 33.71 15.68 -3.26
N LEU A 954 33.54 17.01 -3.27
CA LEU A 954 33.33 17.81 -4.47
C LEU A 954 34.69 18.12 -5.11
N ALA A 955 34.89 17.63 -6.33
CA ALA A 955 36.19 17.58 -6.99
C ALA A 955 36.87 18.96 -7.13
N SER A 956 38.12 19.06 -6.67
CA SER A 956 38.93 20.28 -6.71
C SER A 956 40.43 19.97 -6.82
N SER A 957 41.26 20.99 -7.08
CA SER A 957 42.72 20.81 -7.04
C SER A 957 43.28 20.60 -5.63
N ALA A 958 42.50 20.84 -4.58
CA ALA A 958 42.90 20.57 -3.19
C ALA A 958 42.52 19.15 -2.73
N THR A 959 41.51 18.53 -3.35
CA THR A 959 41.03 17.18 -2.99
C THR A 959 41.59 16.07 -3.89
N THR A 960 42.42 16.40 -4.88
CA THR A 960 42.84 15.49 -5.95
C THR A 960 43.38 14.16 -5.42
N GLY A 961 42.67 13.08 -5.73
CA GLY A 961 42.90 11.72 -5.26
C GLY A 961 41.75 11.22 -4.38
N TYR A 962 41.17 12.07 -3.55
CA TYR A 962 40.07 11.73 -2.64
C TYR A 962 38.70 11.61 -3.35
N GLU A 963 38.58 12.02 -4.62
CA GLU A 963 37.34 11.92 -5.39
C GLU A 963 37.05 10.52 -5.93
N GLN A 964 38.10 9.73 -6.21
CA GLN A 964 38.01 8.43 -6.87
C GLN A 964 39.08 7.47 -6.33
N PHE A 965 38.91 7.02 -5.08
CA PHE A 965 39.52 5.76 -4.67
C PHE A 965 38.66 4.59 -5.17
N SER A 966 39.35 3.58 -5.71
CA SER A 966 38.75 2.41 -6.35
C SER A 966 37.76 1.69 -5.43
N ASP A 967 36.56 1.42 -5.96
CA ASP A 967 35.45 0.66 -5.38
C ASP A 967 34.82 1.22 -4.08
N ILE A 968 35.51 2.08 -3.33
CA ILE A 968 35.01 2.68 -2.08
C ILE A 968 35.50 4.13 -1.97
N ALA A 969 34.62 5.09 -2.23
CA ALA A 969 34.86 6.49 -1.89
C ALA A 969 34.57 6.73 -0.39
N PRO A 970 35.22 7.69 0.28
CA PRO A 970 34.89 8.09 1.65
C PRO A 970 33.61 8.96 1.68
N ARG A 971 32.52 8.42 1.10
CA ARG A 971 31.18 8.99 1.14
C ARG A 971 30.50 8.50 2.43
N ASN A 972 29.79 9.39 3.09
CA ASN A 972 29.03 9.14 4.31
C ASN A 972 29.84 8.42 5.40
N THR A 973 31.07 8.90 5.64
CA THR A 973 32.01 8.32 6.60
C THR A 973 32.15 9.21 7.84
N ARG A 974 32.10 8.64 9.05
CA ARG A 974 32.28 9.41 10.29
C ARG A 974 33.66 10.05 10.35
N LEU A 975 33.72 11.34 10.61
CA LEU A 975 34.95 12.05 10.97
C LEU A 975 35.26 11.82 12.46
N LEU A 976 36.45 11.34 12.76
CA LEU A 976 36.91 11.02 14.11
C LEU A 976 37.82 12.10 14.70
N SER A 977 38.68 12.71 13.87
CA SER A 977 39.66 13.68 14.35
C SER A 977 40.08 14.72 13.31
N PHE A 978 40.48 15.89 13.79
CA PHE A 978 41.08 16.97 13.03
C PHE A 978 42.41 17.38 13.71
N ASN A 979 43.51 17.39 12.95
CA ASN A 979 44.88 17.63 13.45
C ASN A 979 45.24 16.79 14.70
N GLY A 980 44.72 15.56 14.77
CA GLY A 980 44.92 14.63 15.88
C GLY A 980 44.06 14.88 17.13
N GLN A 981 43.22 15.93 17.13
CA GLN A 981 42.23 16.18 18.18
C GLN A 981 40.88 15.51 17.82
N PRO A 982 40.17 14.88 18.78
CA PRO A 982 38.85 14.31 18.52
C PRO A 982 37.82 15.36 18.09
N VAL A 983 37.04 15.04 17.07
CA VAL A 983 35.88 15.85 16.64
C VAL A 983 34.63 15.36 17.38
N ARG A 984 33.93 16.30 18.01
CA ARG A 984 32.72 16.08 18.82
C ARG A 984 31.49 16.79 18.26
N SER A 985 31.65 17.88 17.52
CA SER A 985 30.54 18.60 16.90
C SER A 985 31.00 19.31 15.63
N LEU A 986 30.04 19.66 14.75
CA LEU A 986 30.35 20.34 13.50
C LEU A 986 30.83 21.77 13.73
N ALA A 987 30.29 22.46 14.74
CA ALA A 987 30.77 23.78 15.18
C ALA A 987 32.21 23.72 15.72
N GLN A 988 32.56 22.70 16.51
CA GLN A 988 33.93 22.49 16.98
C GLN A 988 34.90 22.26 15.79
N LEU A 989 34.50 21.47 14.79
CA LEU A 989 35.28 21.27 13.57
C LEU A 989 35.49 22.59 12.82
N ALA A 990 34.42 23.34 12.58
CA ALA A 990 34.48 24.61 11.86
C ALA A 990 35.42 25.60 12.55
N GLN A 991 35.31 25.77 13.87
CA GLN A 991 36.21 26.63 14.64
C GLN A 991 37.67 26.15 14.55
N ALA A 992 37.92 24.85 14.73
CA ALA A 992 39.26 24.29 14.65
C ALA A 992 39.90 24.45 13.27
N MET A 993 39.11 24.36 12.18
CA MET A 993 39.59 24.60 10.82
C MET A 993 39.93 26.08 10.57
N VAL A 994 39.18 27.03 11.14
CA VAL A 994 39.44 28.47 11.04
C VAL A 994 40.65 28.90 11.89
N GLU A 995 40.82 28.33 13.08
CA GLU A 995 41.92 28.67 13.99
C GLU A 995 43.27 28.02 13.62
N SER A 996 43.24 26.91 12.87
CA SER A 996 44.43 26.11 12.54
C SER A 996 45.54 26.94 11.88
N GLN A 997 46.72 26.90 12.50
CA GLN A 997 47.96 27.48 11.96
C GLN A 997 48.90 26.42 11.34
N GLU A 998 48.45 25.16 11.25
CA GLU A 998 49.20 24.06 10.63
C GLU A 998 49.24 24.22 9.10
N GLU A 999 50.40 23.99 8.49
CA GLU A 999 50.58 24.00 7.02
C GLU A 999 49.80 22.87 6.34
N LEU A 1000 49.67 21.73 7.02
CA LEU A 1000 48.96 20.54 6.55
C LEU A 1000 47.82 20.18 7.50
N LEU A 1001 46.59 20.28 7.00
CA LEU A 1001 45.40 19.82 7.73
C LEU A 1001 45.30 18.30 7.63
N ARG A 1002 44.99 17.63 8.75
CA ARG A 1002 44.87 16.17 8.84
C ARG A 1002 43.51 15.77 9.37
N LEU A 1003 42.75 15.02 8.57
CA LEU A 1003 41.41 14.55 8.93
C LEU A 1003 41.43 13.03 9.05
N GLY A 1004 41.17 12.51 10.25
CA GLY A 1004 41.04 11.08 10.48
C GLY A 1004 39.58 10.65 10.36
N VAL A 1005 39.26 9.80 9.39
CA VAL A 1005 37.93 9.24 9.14
C VAL A 1005 37.89 7.75 9.46
N ASP A 1006 36.71 7.26 9.82
CA ASP A 1006 36.52 5.88 10.31
C ASP A 1006 36.42 4.85 9.16
N TYR A 1007 37.42 3.97 8.98
CA TYR A 1007 37.53 3.15 7.75
C TYR A 1007 38.03 1.71 7.96
N ASP A 1008 37.16 0.73 7.60
CA ASP A 1008 37.44 -0.71 7.57
C ASP A 1008 37.89 -1.31 8.93
N VAL A 1009 37.97 -2.64 9.05
CA VAL A 1009 38.43 -3.35 10.26
C VAL A 1009 39.91 -3.05 10.61
N ARG A 1010 40.59 -2.23 9.81
CA ARG A 1010 42.02 -1.93 9.89
C ARG A 1010 42.37 -0.55 10.45
N GLY A 1011 41.42 0.37 10.64
CA GLY A 1011 41.61 1.53 11.52
C GLY A 1011 41.03 2.85 11.01
N VAL A 1012 41.87 3.90 11.04
CA VAL A 1012 41.52 5.28 10.68
C VAL A 1012 42.21 5.60 9.36
N GLU A 1013 41.45 6.01 8.35
CA GLU A 1013 42.02 6.60 7.13
C GLU A 1013 42.29 8.09 7.35
N VAL A 1014 43.34 8.64 6.73
CA VAL A 1014 43.78 10.01 6.97
C VAL A 1014 43.86 10.80 5.67
N LEU A 1015 42.98 11.79 5.52
CA LEU A 1015 43.06 12.79 4.46
C LEU A 1015 44.03 13.88 4.90
N ILE A 1016 44.94 14.27 4.01
CA ILE A 1016 45.92 15.35 4.23
C ILE A 1016 45.73 16.42 3.16
N LEU A 1017 45.56 17.68 3.58
CA LEU A 1017 45.25 18.83 2.73
C LEU A 1017 46.24 19.96 2.98
N ASP A 1018 46.65 20.67 1.94
CA ASP A 1018 47.42 21.92 2.04
C ASP A 1018 46.48 23.05 2.52
N ALA A 1019 46.74 23.58 3.72
CA ALA A 1019 45.92 24.63 4.32
C ALA A 1019 45.86 25.90 3.46
N ALA A 1020 46.93 26.23 2.72
CA ALA A 1020 46.99 27.41 1.85
C ALA A 1020 46.15 27.25 0.58
N ALA A 1021 45.91 26.02 0.12
CA ALA A 1021 45.08 25.73 -1.05
C ALA A 1021 43.57 25.82 -0.76
N MET A 1022 43.17 25.50 0.48
CA MET A 1022 41.76 25.34 0.88
C MET A 1022 40.85 26.54 0.52
N PRO A 1023 41.17 27.81 0.84
CA PRO A 1023 40.24 28.92 0.62
C PRO A 1023 39.95 29.18 -0.86
N ASN A 1024 40.94 28.94 -1.73
CA ASN A 1024 40.72 29.09 -3.17
C ASN A 1024 39.91 27.92 -3.75
N ALA A 1025 40.18 26.70 -3.29
CA ALA A 1025 39.42 25.52 -3.68
C ALA A 1025 37.95 25.59 -3.23
N THR A 1026 37.66 26.02 -1.99
CA THR A 1026 36.29 26.24 -1.50
C THR A 1026 35.51 27.14 -2.45
N ARG A 1027 36.04 28.34 -2.79
CA ARG A 1027 35.35 29.28 -3.68
C ARG A 1027 35.13 28.73 -5.09
N GLN A 1028 36.09 27.99 -5.64
CA GLN A 1028 35.94 27.35 -6.95
C GLN A 1028 34.84 26.28 -6.94
N VAL A 1029 34.81 25.43 -5.91
CA VAL A 1029 33.78 24.40 -5.71
C VAL A 1029 32.40 25.05 -5.53
N MET A 1030 32.28 26.06 -4.67
CA MET A 1030 31.02 26.77 -4.46
C MET A 1030 30.48 27.37 -5.76
N GLN A 1031 31.35 28.02 -6.54
CA GLN A 1031 30.97 28.58 -7.84
C GLN A 1031 30.55 27.49 -8.85
N ALA A 1032 31.26 26.36 -8.91
CA ALA A 1032 30.95 25.27 -9.82
C ALA A 1032 29.64 24.55 -9.48
N HIS A 1033 29.34 24.38 -8.19
CA HIS A 1033 28.17 23.65 -7.69
C HIS A 1033 26.99 24.56 -7.27
N SER A 1034 27.07 25.87 -7.56
CA SER A 1034 26.06 26.88 -7.18
C SER A 1034 25.72 26.89 -5.67
N ILE A 1035 26.72 26.67 -4.83
CA ILE A 1035 26.60 26.69 -3.37
C ILE A 1035 26.61 28.15 -2.91
N SER A 1036 25.58 28.57 -2.18
CA SER A 1036 25.39 29.96 -1.77
C SER A 1036 26.34 30.40 -0.65
N ARG A 1037 26.73 29.49 0.25
CA ARG A 1037 27.62 29.72 1.39
C ARG A 1037 28.48 28.48 1.67
N ALA A 1038 29.71 28.68 2.17
CA ALA A 1038 30.56 27.58 2.60
C ALA A 1038 30.05 26.89 3.87
N VAL A 1039 29.31 27.61 4.71
CA VAL A 1039 28.77 27.15 5.98
C VAL A 1039 27.30 27.53 6.11
N SER A 1040 26.59 26.67 6.82
CA SER A 1040 25.24 26.87 7.32
C SER A 1040 25.12 28.09 8.26
N PRO A 1041 23.93 28.72 8.38
CA PRO A 1041 23.76 29.99 9.12
C PRO A 1041 24.04 29.91 10.63
N ASP A 1042 23.68 28.80 11.27
CA ASP A 1042 23.96 28.48 12.67
C ASP A 1042 25.46 28.39 12.95
N LEU A 1043 26.22 27.78 12.03
CA LEU A 1043 27.68 27.72 12.17
C LEU A 1043 28.32 29.11 12.04
N LEU A 1044 27.83 29.99 11.14
CA LEU A 1044 28.32 31.37 11.05
C LEU A 1044 28.17 32.15 12.36
N GLU A 1045 27.03 31.99 13.04
CA GLU A 1045 26.79 32.58 14.36
C GLU A 1045 27.75 32.01 15.41
N SER A 1046 27.96 30.68 15.41
CA SER A 1046 28.92 30.02 16.33
C SER A 1046 30.37 30.48 16.14
N LEU A 1047 30.76 30.81 14.90
CA LEU A 1047 32.08 31.35 14.53
C LEU A 1047 32.21 32.86 14.82
N GLY A 1048 31.13 33.54 15.22
CA GLY A 1048 31.09 34.99 15.41
C GLY A 1048 31.27 35.81 14.11
N MET A 1049 30.96 35.21 12.96
CA MET A 1049 31.09 35.84 11.64
C MET A 1049 29.78 36.49 11.20
N ALA A 1050 29.83 37.61 10.48
CA ALA A 1050 28.63 38.30 10.05
C ALA A 1050 27.99 37.61 8.84
N ALA A 1051 26.66 37.57 8.77
CA ALA A 1051 25.93 37.03 7.60
C ALA A 1051 26.17 37.80 6.27
N THR A 1052 26.92 38.91 6.33
CA THR A 1052 27.39 39.73 5.20
C THR A 1052 28.83 39.48 4.81
N ASP A 1053 29.58 38.70 5.60
CA ASP A 1053 30.91 38.25 5.19
C ASP A 1053 30.76 37.30 4.00
N GLY A 1054 31.56 37.54 2.96
CA GLY A 1054 31.40 36.92 1.64
C GLY A 1054 31.76 35.42 1.58
N PRO A 1055 31.67 34.81 0.37
CA PRO A 1055 31.95 33.39 0.16
C PRO A 1055 33.42 33.01 0.33
#